data_AF-A0A3B4U546-F1
#
_entry.id   AF-A0A3B4U546-F1
#
_cell.length_a   1.000
_cell.length_b   1.000
_cell.length_c   1.000
_cell.angle_alpha   90.00
_cell.angle_beta   90.00
_cell.angle_gamma   90.00
#
_symmetry.space_group_name_H-M   'P 1'
#
loop_
_entity.id
_entity.type
_entity.pdbx_description
1 polymer ?
#
loop_
_entity_poly.entity_id
_entity_poly.type
_entity_poly.pdbx_seq_one_letter_code
_entity_poly.pdbx_strand_id
1 'polypeptide(L)'
;MSKREDSWEKLDTEFDHFLLDMKPHVLKHPNKTERQQCAIWIKKLCDPATCGSGLIGRKNRNMYARLLLHMLKRGVLEGPFTSKPEPGSLKTLPTYMSIYFDEPLSGRSVQHSNAGLPDWVTGELGGYTDDSLTVGLLKDRTSSTPIATHHRRRLYEERTPSRPTASSPLKQSPRHDIRRVDGGLKADMSPDDSDLEARLNSWNLGIFKSSFGRNSTLADDQGPQLAQSKEIEMKIKVLESKHQEEKLKMQQRHDADVQKILDRKNGEIEEMKSMYRAKQKESEEMIRKLEKKVQSVLRESQVICESKEKQIAELKKMSDQSADSLKNEWEKRLHAAVTEMEQEKFELQKKHTENIQELLEDTNRRLAKMEAEYNARSQVTEQTVGELELRVKQQSVEVEKGNALRQKVTQEKAQLEIQIASISAELQEANRRTMILQREKEQQCEQYEHTVQKLQAKHETDMSHLHQEHVLSATKASEVIEDYEKTAAHLKQQLQDSEHRRHQQLRDQEIKFQQEKDELQINCEKKVLAIHSEAEKEKSEAKRKIAKLEDALREMESQLDRARESQRQQIQQADMALEQFKKQVELSSEKAYADMKLQMEKVEEDLIRSKSLRENQAKEFSQQLDVLRQKYEQQMAEQRMQHEQERTRLQQQHSTEKDSLVQERQREVSSLERQARAALQQHQQHTQEWRKRDAQTISDMEVQLSSLREELQGAHTQHKQQLAELAFLREEEKQRAFLDKEASLDRLRSDMERIRSDLERSHQHEKDAAQEKTNSRLKQIEKEYSQKLTKSAQLIAELQTSACDAKEEAVRLQQAMERQLEEANARWDGERRTITHRADQASQALQGKVESLQRQLHCSEKKLLSKELETEEKVTVVRQEYEVKIKGLMPAELRQELEDTITSLKAQVNFLQKRASLLQEDLDACRSRR
;
A
#
# COMPACT_ATOMS: atom_id res chain seq x y z
N MET A 1 -1.48 44.57 -46.62
CA MET A 1 -0.71 43.32 -46.68
C MET A 1 0.50 43.32 -45.74
N SER A 2 1.25 44.45 -45.62
CA SER A 2 2.59 44.53 -44.99
C SER A 2 2.86 43.62 -43.79
N LYS A 3 1.97 43.53 -42.78
CA LYS A 3 2.16 42.64 -41.62
C LYS A 3 2.44 41.15 -41.94
N ARG A 4 2.17 40.66 -43.17
CA ARG A 4 2.64 39.34 -43.64
C ARG A 4 3.99 39.39 -44.37
N GLU A 5 4.25 40.44 -45.14
CA GLU A 5 5.51 40.69 -45.84
C GLU A 5 6.64 40.91 -44.81
N ASP A 6 6.40 41.75 -43.79
CA ASP A 6 7.27 41.95 -42.61
C ASP A 6 7.66 40.63 -41.89
N SER A 7 6.80 39.60 -42.00
CA SER A 7 7.01 38.27 -41.38
C SER A 7 7.79 37.31 -42.28
N TRP A 8 7.87 37.57 -43.58
CA TRP A 8 8.65 36.77 -44.52
C TRP A 8 10.06 37.31 -44.63
N GLU A 9 10.23 38.62 -44.75
CA GLU A 9 11.54 39.29 -44.76
C GLU A 9 12.37 38.94 -43.52
N LYS A 10 11.75 38.86 -42.33
CA LYS A 10 12.43 38.44 -41.09
C LYS A 10 12.91 36.99 -41.12
N LEU A 11 12.14 36.07 -41.72
CA LEU A 11 12.53 34.67 -41.85
C LEU A 11 13.56 34.45 -42.97
N ASP A 12 13.49 35.23 -44.04
CA ASP A 12 14.52 35.21 -45.08
C ASP A 12 15.83 35.82 -44.56
N THR A 13 15.78 36.92 -43.80
CA THR A 13 16.93 37.50 -43.10
C THR A 13 17.55 36.53 -42.07
N GLU A 14 16.74 35.84 -41.25
CA GLU A 14 17.23 34.84 -40.29
C GLU A 14 17.97 33.68 -41.00
N PHE A 15 17.49 33.27 -42.17
CA PHE A 15 18.13 32.23 -42.98
C PHE A 15 19.48 32.65 -43.53
N ASP A 16 19.60 33.89 -44.03
CA ASP A 16 20.87 34.43 -44.54
C ASP A 16 21.93 34.50 -43.42
N HIS A 17 21.53 34.83 -42.19
CA HIS A 17 22.43 34.75 -41.03
C HIS A 17 22.94 33.32 -40.80
N PHE A 18 22.06 32.31 -40.80
CA PHE A 18 22.49 30.90 -40.66
C PHE A 18 23.41 30.43 -41.79
N LEU A 19 23.21 30.89 -43.03
CA LEU A 19 24.08 30.57 -44.16
C LEU A 19 25.48 31.18 -44.02
N LEU A 20 25.57 32.44 -43.59
CA LEU A 20 26.84 33.11 -43.31
C LEU A 20 27.60 32.40 -42.19
N ASP A 21 26.90 32.01 -41.13
CA ASP A 21 27.45 31.26 -39.98
C ASP A 21 27.93 29.85 -40.37
N MET A 22 27.23 29.14 -41.27
CA MET A 22 27.64 27.81 -41.72
C MET A 22 28.89 27.82 -42.61
N LYS A 23 29.10 28.89 -43.39
CA LYS A 23 30.18 29.00 -44.39
C LYS A 23 31.58 28.62 -43.86
N PRO A 24 32.10 29.15 -42.73
CA PRO A 24 33.40 28.76 -42.21
C PRO A 24 33.48 27.28 -41.78
N HIS A 25 32.40 26.71 -41.23
CA HIS A 25 32.39 25.32 -40.76
C HIS A 25 32.36 24.32 -41.92
N VAL A 26 31.53 24.55 -42.95
CA VAL A 26 31.49 23.69 -44.14
C VAL A 26 32.82 23.71 -44.88
N LEU A 27 33.41 24.88 -45.10
CA LEU A 27 34.67 24.98 -45.84
C LEU A 27 35.86 24.32 -45.11
N LYS A 28 35.86 24.34 -43.77
CA LYS A 28 36.87 23.69 -42.92
C LYS A 28 36.57 22.22 -42.60
N HIS A 29 35.40 21.68 -42.99
CA HIS A 29 35.00 20.32 -42.61
C HIS A 29 35.98 19.25 -43.14
N PRO A 30 36.54 18.37 -42.30
CA PRO A 30 37.65 17.49 -42.70
C PRO A 30 37.24 16.45 -43.76
N ASN A 31 36.08 15.81 -43.60
CA ASN A 31 35.60 14.83 -44.57
C ASN A 31 35.07 15.52 -45.85
N LYS A 32 35.67 15.18 -47.00
CA LYS A 32 35.29 15.68 -48.33
C LYS A 32 33.89 15.24 -48.77
N THR A 33 33.47 14.02 -48.41
CA THR A 33 32.16 13.46 -48.80
C THR A 33 31.03 14.19 -48.08
N GLU A 34 31.16 14.37 -46.77
CA GLU A 34 30.24 15.19 -45.97
C GLU A 34 30.24 16.65 -46.40
N ARG A 35 31.40 17.25 -46.74
CA ARG A 35 31.46 18.60 -47.30
C ARG A 35 30.64 18.73 -48.59
N GLN A 36 30.73 17.74 -49.50
CA GLN A 36 29.92 17.68 -50.71
C GLN A 36 28.43 17.46 -50.38
N GLN A 37 28.12 16.70 -49.34
CA GLN A 37 26.76 16.41 -48.91
C GLN A 37 26.07 17.63 -48.29
N CYS A 38 26.77 18.38 -47.45
CA CYS A 38 26.35 19.69 -46.94
C CYS A 38 26.12 20.69 -48.07
N ALA A 39 26.97 20.71 -49.11
CA ALA A 39 26.75 21.56 -50.28
C ALA A 39 25.47 21.20 -51.06
N ILE A 40 25.10 19.91 -51.14
CA ILE A 40 23.84 19.46 -51.74
C ILE A 40 22.63 19.90 -50.88
N TRP A 41 22.71 19.76 -49.56
CA TRP A 41 21.65 20.21 -48.64
C TRP A 41 21.49 21.73 -48.64
N ILE A 42 22.58 22.50 -48.55
CA ILE A 42 22.57 23.96 -48.65
C ILE A 42 21.98 24.40 -50.00
N LYS A 43 22.35 23.75 -51.12
CA LYS A 43 21.73 24.04 -52.42
C LYS A 43 20.22 23.83 -52.41
N LYS A 44 19.69 22.82 -51.70
CA LYS A 44 18.23 22.66 -51.52
C LYS A 44 17.63 23.76 -50.64
N LEU A 45 18.25 24.07 -49.50
CA LEU A 45 17.78 25.12 -48.59
C LEU A 45 17.75 26.52 -49.26
N CYS A 46 18.65 26.78 -50.20
CA CYS A 46 18.67 28.02 -50.99
C CYS A 46 17.72 28.03 -52.20
N ASP A 47 17.03 26.92 -52.52
CA ASP A 47 16.11 26.83 -53.66
C ASP A 47 14.66 27.10 -53.21
N PRO A 48 14.04 28.24 -53.61
CA PRO A 48 12.71 28.62 -53.15
C PRO A 48 11.61 27.66 -53.61
N ALA A 49 11.78 26.99 -54.76
CA ALA A 49 10.81 26.05 -55.29
C ALA A 49 10.79 24.75 -54.48
N THR A 50 11.95 24.32 -53.95
CA THR A 50 12.04 23.11 -53.11
C THR A 50 11.82 23.35 -51.62
N CYS A 51 11.94 24.59 -51.13
CA CYS A 51 11.56 24.95 -49.76
C CYS A 51 10.05 25.20 -49.62
N GLY A 52 9.39 25.69 -50.67
CA GLY A 52 7.97 26.02 -50.70
C GLY A 52 7.70 27.45 -50.25
N SER A 53 6.99 28.22 -51.09
CA SER A 53 6.81 29.69 -50.96
C SER A 53 6.01 30.15 -49.71
N GLY A 54 5.40 29.23 -48.96
CA GLY A 54 4.59 29.54 -47.78
C GLY A 54 5.41 29.81 -46.50
N LEU A 55 4.75 30.41 -45.51
CA LEU A 55 5.32 30.68 -44.18
C LEU A 55 5.90 29.42 -43.51
N ILE A 56 5.24 28.28 -43.68
CA ILE A 56 5.66 26.97 -43.14
C ILE A 56 6.93 26.48 -43.84
N GLY A 57 7.04 26.65 -45.17
CA GLY A 57 8.25 26.28 -45.93
C GLY A 57 9.48 27.07 -45.49
N ARG A 58 9.33 28.39 -45.32
CA ARG A 58 10.36 29.26 -44.72
C ARG A 58 10.75 28.82 -43.30
N LYS A 59 9.78 28.58 -42.41
CA LYS A 59 10.06 28.10 -41.04
C LYS A 59 10.79 26.75 -41.03
N ASN A 60 10.37 25.80 -41.87
CA ASN A 60 11.05 24.51 -42.01
C ASN A 60 12.48 24.71 -42.53
N ARG A 61 12.70 25.47 -43.61
CA ARG A 61 14.04 25.82 -44.13
C ARG A 61 14.94 26.36 -43.03
N ASN A 62 14.46 27.33 -42.24
CA ASN A 62 15.23 27.93 -41.15
C ASN A 62 15.57 26.91 -40.06
N MET A 63 14.67 26.00 -39.72
CA MET A 63 14.92 24.96 -38.71
C MET A 63 15.96 23.92 -39.20
N TYR A 64 15.89 23.49 -40.48
CA TYR A 64 16.93 22.64 -41.08
C TYR A 64 18.29 23.36 -41.14
N ALA A 65 18.31 24.66 -41.48
CA ALA A 65 19.53 25.46 -41.48
C ALA A 65 20.16 25.56 -40.08
N ARG A 66 19.35 25.82 -39.05
CA ARG A 66 19.78 25.88 -37.65
C ARG A 66 20.30 24.54 -37.14
N LEU A 67 19.66 23.42 -37.51
CA LEU A 67 20.12 22.07 -37.16
C LEU A 67 21.45 21.71 -37.82
N LEU A 68 21.58 21.99 -39.13
CA LEU A 68 22.81 21.78 -39.88
C LEU A 68 23.97 22.61 -39.30
N LEU A 69 23.72 23.87 -38.93
CA LEU A 69 24.70 24.73 -38.26
C LEU A 69 25.14 24.18 -36.90
N HIS A 70 24.25 23.62 -36.09
CA HIS A 70 24.60 23.00 -34.81
C HIS A 70 25.48 21.76 -34.99
N MET A 71 25.10 20.85 -35.89
CA MET A 71 25.88 19.65 -36.23
C MET A 71 27.27 20.02 -36.78
N LEU A 72 27.35 21.00 -37.69
CA LEU A 72 28.61 21.53 -38.22
C LEU A 72 29.50 22.23 -37.17
N LYS A 73 28.90 22.84 -36.13
CA LYS A 73 29.64 23.42 -34.99
C LYS A 73 30.21 22.34 -34.06
N ARG A 74 29.56 21.17 -33.96
CA ARG A 74 30.05 19.98 -33.22
C ARG A 74 31.03 19.12 -34.04
N GLY A 75 31.07 19.28 -35.36
CA GLY A 75 31.94 18.49 -36.26
C GLY A 75 31.45 17.07 -36.51
N VAL A 76 30.17 16.78 -36.20
CA VAL A 76 29.53 15.48 -36.42
C VAL A 76 28.24 15.73 -37.20
N LEU A 77 28.11 15.08 -38.36
CA LEU A 77 26.93 15.20 -39.23
C LEU A 77 26.12 13.91 -39.17
N GLU A 78 24.86 14.03 -38.79
CA GLU A 78 23.94 12.89 -38.63
C GLU A 78 22.73 13.01 -39.57
N GLY A 79 21.77 12.09 -39.45
CA GLY A 79 20.53 12.15 -40.22
C GLY A 79 19.76 13.44 -39.90
N PRO A 80 19.25 14.20 -40.88
CA PRO A 80 19.09 13.82 -42.29
C PRO A 80 20.27 14.19 -43.21
N PHE A 81 21.30 14.87 -42.71
CA PHE A 81 22.34 15.47 -43.54
C PHE A 81 23.38 14.49 -44.09
N THR A 82 23.45 13.27 -43.54
CA THR A 82 24.27 12.16 -44.08
C THR A 82 23.72 11.56 -45.38
N SER A 83 22.44 11.74 -45.69
CA SER A 83 21.79 11.23 -46.90
C SER A 83 21.44 12.34 -47.89
N LYS A 84 21.15 11.99 -49.15
CA LYS A 84 20.68 12.98 -50.15
C LYS A 84 19.27 13.46 -49.81
N PRO A 85 19.00 14.78 -49.84
CA PRO A 85 17.67 15.29 -49.54
C PRO A 85 16.66 14.72 -50.54
N GLU A 86 15.52 14.27 -50.03
CA GLU A 86 14.41 13.79 -50.85
C GLU A 86 13.93 14.88 -51.83
N PRO A 87 13.47 14.51 -53.03
CA PRO A 87 12.82 15.45 -53.94
C PRO A 87 11.46 15.93 -53.38
N GLY A 88 11.09 17.17 -53.69
CA GLY A 88 9.87 17.81 -53.17
C GLY A 88 10.11 18.74 -51.97
N SER A 89 9.02 19.23 -51.38
CA SER A 89 9.04 20.24 -50.29
C SER A 89 9.74 19.76 -49.02
N LEU A 90 10.26 20.69 -48.22
CA LEU A 90 10.81 20.39 -46.89
C LEU A 90 9.70 19.96 -45.92
N LYS A 91 9.68 18.66 -45.59
CA LYS A 91 8.93 18.09 -44.46
C LYS A 91 9.27 18.84 -43.16
N THR A 92 8.41 18.79 -42.16
CA THR A 92 8.72 19.33 -40.82
C THR A 92 9.70 18.39 -40.11
N LEU A 93 10.67 18.93 -39.37
CA LEU A 93 11.59 18.10 -38.58
C LEU A 93 10.81 17.30 -37.52
N PRO A 94 11.09 16.00 -37.34
CA PRO A 94 10.51 15.21 -36.26
C PRO A 94 10.84 15.78 -34.88
N THR A 95 9.91 15.68 -33.91
CA THR A 95 10.08 16.30 -32.58
C THR A 95 11.34 15.83 -31.85
N TYR A 96 11.77 14.58 -32.03
CA TYR A 96 13.01 14.08 -31.40
C TYR A 96 14.29 14.78 -31.90
N MET A 97 14.23 15.51 -33.02
CA MET A 97 15.33 16.34 -33.52
C MET A 97 15.38 17.75 -32.89
N SER A 98 14.43 18.11 -32.00
CA SER A 98 14.54 19.37 -31.26
C SER A 98 15.55 19.32 -30.11
N ILE A 99 15.96 18.13 -29.65
CA ILE A 99 16.95 17.96 -28.56
C ILE A 99 18.29 18.66 -28.87
N TYR A 100 18.67 18.72 -30.15
CA TYR A 100 19.84 19.45 -30.64
C TYR A 100 19.76 20.97 -30.51
N PHE A 101 18.60 21.53 -30.10
CA PHE A 101 18.43 22.96 -29.84
C PHE A 101 18.45 23.31 -28.35
N ASP A 102 18.23 22.33 -27.46
CA ASP A 102 18.17 22.49 -26.01
C ASP A 102 19.47 22.06 -25.29
N GLU A 103 20.42 21.43 -26.02
CA GLU A 103 21.72 20.99 -25.50
C GLU A 103 22.74 22.16 -25.41
N PRO A 104 23.28 22.52 -24.22
CA PRO A 104 24.13 23.70 -24.06
C PRO A 104 25.48 23.65 -24.80
N LEU A 105 25.84 24.73 -25.50
CA LEU A 105 27.11 24.88 -26.24
C LEU A 105 28.31 25.21 -25.33
N SER A 106 28.66 24.31 -24.40
CA SER A 106 29.80 24.47 -23.47
C SER A 106 31.15 24.12 -24.12
N GLY A 107 31.72 25.07 -24.87
CA GLY A 107 32.96 24.89 -25.63
C GLY A 107 34.29 25.11 -24.89
N ARG A 108 34.56 24.47 -23.73
CA ARG A 108 35.96 24.30 -23.23
C ARG A 108 36.14 23.26 -22.11
N SER A 109 37.35 22.70 -22.06
CA SER A 109 37.96 21.90 -20.98
C SER A 109 37.44 20.47 -20.73
N VAL A 110 38.00 19.54 -21.50
CA VAL A 110 38.54 18.23 -21.06
C VAL A 110 37.98 17.62 -19.76
N GLN A 111 37.24 16.51 -19.91
CA GLN A 111 37.32 15.40 -18.96
C GLN A 111 37.00 14.06 -19.66
N HIS A 112 38.02 13.20 -19.80
CA HIS A 112 37.80 11.76 -20.00
C HIS A 112 37.80 11.10 -18.61
N SER A 113 36.66 10.57 -18.17
CA SER A 113 36.54 9.20 -17.62
C SER A 113 35.17 8.93 -16.96
N ASN A 114 34.48 7.94 -17.51
CA ASN A 114 33.68 6.88 -16.86
C ASN A 114 32.90 7.15 -15.55
N ALA A 115 31.58 7.04 -15.69
CA ALA A 115 30.68 6.12 -14.98
C ALA A 115 30.56 6.17 -13.43
N GLY A 116 29.32 6.33 -12.96
CA GLY A 116 28.93 6.14 -11.56
C GLY A 116 27.41 6.22 -11.35
N LEU A 117 26.71 5.08 -11.39
CA LEU A 117 25.38 4.91 -10.76
C LEU A 117 25.59 4.56 -9.25
N PRO A 118 24.56 4.60 -8.37
CA PRO A 118 24.65 5.55 -7.26
C PRO A 118 25.14 4.97 -5.91
N ASP A 119 25.87 5.81 -5.19
CA ASP A 119 25.70 6.11 -3.75
C ASP A 119 25.78 4.98 -2.68
N TRP A 120 26.23 3.77 -3.03
CA TRP A 120 26.60 2.74 -2.02
C TRP A 120 28.06 2.25 -2.11
N VAL A 121 28.90 2.91 -2.92
CA VAL A 121 30.27 2.43 -3.26
C VAL A 121 31.38 3.47 -3.04
N THR A 122 31.07 4.73 -2.68
CA THR A 122 32.09 5.80 -2.52
C THR A 122 32.29 6.26 -1.08
N GLY A 123 32.87 5.38 -0.27
CA GLY A 123 33.56 5.75 0.97
C GLY A 123 35.07 5.66 0.80
N GLU A 124 35.75 6.81 0.89
CA GLU A 124 37.19 6.99 1.16
C GLU A 124 38.27 6.54 0.13
N LEU A 125 39.26 7.45 -0.07
CA LEU A 125 40.70 7.20 -0.39
C LEU A 125 41.16 6.57 -1.74
N GLY A 126 41.24 7.40 -2.80
CA GLY A 126 42.46 7.66 -3.61
C GLY A 126 43.12 6.60 -4.54
N GLY A 127 43.75 7.05 -5.65
CA GLY A 127 44.75 6.24 -6.40
C GLY A 127 44.83 6.36 -7.94
N TYR A 128 45.80 7.14 -8.44
CA TYR A 128 46.61 7.02 -9.68
C TYR A 128 46.22 6.14 -10.91
N THR A 129 46.26 6.79 -12.09
CA THR A 129 46.77 6.36 -13.44
C THR A 129 46.17 5.21 -14.29
N ASP A 130 45.55 5.62 -15.42
CA ASP A 130 46.07 5.53 -16.82
C ASP A 130 45.83 4.30 -17.76
N ASP A 131 45.68 4.66 -19.05
CA ASP A 131 45.91 3.96 -20.34
C ASP A 131 45.02 2.83 -20.97
N SER A 132 44.84 2.99 -22.29
CA SER A 132 44.87 2.01 -23.41
C SER A 132 43.77 0.96 -23.77
N LEU A 133 43.22 1.14 -25.01
CA LEU A 133 43.04 0.13 -26.10
C LEU A 133 41.95 -0.98 -25.91
N THR A 134 41.36 -1.68 -26.92
CA THR A 134 41.38 -1.67 -28.42
C THR A 134 40.23 -2.51 -29.05
N VAL A 135 39.85 -2.24 -30.33
CA VAL A 135 39.32 -3.20 -31.36
C VAL A 135 37.96 -3.90 -31.05
N GLY A 136 37.07 -4.27 -31.97
CA GLY A 136 36.92 -4.25 -33.45
C GLY A 136 35.63 -5.04 -33.81
N LEU A 137 35.35 -5.62 -35.00
CA LEU A 137 35.90 -5.59 -36.36
C LEU A 137 34.88 -6.31 -37.30
N LEU A 138 34.93 -6.08 -38.64
CA LEU A 138 34.18 -6.80 -39.71
C LEU A 138 32.64 -6.54 -39.73
N LYS A 139 31.87 -6.68 -40.82
CA LYS A 139 32.04 -7.16 -42.23
C LYS A 139 31.06 -6.31 -43.13
N ASP A 140 30.72 -6.49 -44.41
CA ASP A 140 30.97 -7.47 -45.49
C ASP A 140 30.83 -6.84 -46.91
N ARG A 141 30.79 -7.64 -48.00
CA ARG A 141 30.70 -7.15 -49.41
C ARG A 141 30.01 -8.13 -50.39
N THR A 142 29.55 -7.66 -51.57
CA THR A 142 29.08 -8.43 -52.78
C THR A 142 27.68 -9.11 -52.65
N SER A 143 26.95 -9.66 -53.66
CA SER A 143 26.71 -9.44 -55.12
C SER A 143 25.58 -10.42 -55.60
N SER A 144 24.97 -10.41 -56.80
CA SER A 144 24.55 -9.39 -57.80
C SER A 144 23.81 -10.07 -59.01
N THR A 145 22.82 -9.41 -59.64
CA THR A 145 22.26 -9.67 -61.02
C THR A 145 21.53 -11.03 -61.31
N PRO A 146 20.86 -11.27 -62.47
CA PRO A 146 19.80 -10.49 -63.19
C PRO A 146 18.63 -11.39 -63.76
N ILE A 147 17.94 -10.95 -64.85
CA ILE A 147 16.88 -11.61 -65.69
C ILE A 147 15.43 -11.40 -65.16
N ALA A 148 14.36 -11.08 -65.94
CA ALA A 148 14.08 -11.21 -67.40
C ALA A 148 13.49 -9.95 -68.11
N THR A 149 12.97 -10.13 -69.33
CA THR A 149 12.44 -9.16 -70.33
C THR A 149 10.89 -8.99 -70.26
N HIS A 150 10.12 -8.18 -71.03
CA HIS A 150 10.24 -7.44 -72.31
C HIS A 150 9.34 -6.16 -72.35
N HIS A 151 9.73 -5.11 -73.10
CA HIS A 151 8.90 -4.20 -73.96
C HIS A 151 7.67 -3.42 -73.35
N ARG A 152 7.13 -2.26 -73.83
CA ARG A 152 7.29 -1.15 -74.83
C ARG A 152 6.23 -0.07 -74.38
N ARG A 153 6.05 1.20 -74.81
CA ARG A 153 6.67 2.26 -75.66
C ARG A 153 5.92 3.59 -75.26
N ARG A 154 6.55 4.64 -74.71
CA ARG A 154 7.10 5.88 -75.37
C ARG A 154 6.13 6.56 -76.36
N LEU A 155 6.00 7.88 -76.57
CA LEU A 155 6.44 9.21 -76.07
C LEU A 155 5.30 10.21 -76.51
N TYR A 156 5.08 11.49 -76.14
CA TYR A 156 5.74 12.60 -75.40
C TYR A 156 5.88 13.86 -76.32
N GLU A 157 5.42 15.01 -75.81
CA GLU A 157 5.74 16.42 -76.12
C GLU A 157 5.41 17.21 -77.43
N GLU A 158 4.90 18.42 -77.17
CA GLU A 158 5.08 19.78 -77.76
C GLU A 158 4.74 20.23 -79.22
N ARG A 159 4.13 21.43 -79.24
CA ARG A 159 4.20 22.58 -80.18
C ARG A 159 3.40 22.67 -81.50
N THR A 160 2.82 23.85 -81.63
CA THR A 160 2.21 24.53 -82.80
C THR A 160 3.28 25.31 -83.60
N PRO A 161 3.01 26.06 -84.72
CA PRO A 161 1.72 26.43 -85.33
C PRO A 161 1.67 26.38 -86.89
N SER A 162 0.60 26.97 -87.46
CA SER A 162 0.49 27.72 -88.75
C SER A 162 -0.50 27.22 -89.84
N ARG A 163 -0.84 28.16 -90.74
CA ARG A 163 -1.92 28.19 -91.77
C ARG A 163 -1.32 27.82 -93.16
N PRO A 164 -2.07 27.75 -94.31
CA PRO A 164 -3.51 27.95 -94.53
C PRO A 164 -4.20 26.98 -95.54
N THR A 165 -5.50 27.22 -95.81
CA THR A 165 -6.19 27.22 -97.14
C THR A 165 -7.44 26.31 -97.27
N ALA A 166 -8.53 26.95 -97.70
CA ALA A 166 -9.80 26.47 -98.30
C ALA A 166 -10.29 25.01 -98.13
N SER A 167 -11.44 24.85 -97.45
CA SER A 167 -12.72 24.48 -98.11
C SER A 167 -13.91 24.77 -97.17
N SER A 168 -15.12 24.91 -97.72
CA SER A 168 -16.29 25.51 -97.03
C SER A 168 -17.21 24.52 -96.29
N PRO A 169 -18.05 24.98 -95.33
CA PRO A 169 -18.61 24.14 -94.26
C PRO A 169 -20.07 23.68 -94.47
N LEU A 170 -20.54 22.83 -93.56
CA LEU A 170 -21.95 22.42 -93.42
C LEU A 170 -22.50 22.72 -92.01
N LYS A 171 -23.41 23.70 -91.91
CA LYS A 171 -24.78 23.59 -91.33
C LYS A 171 -25.36 24.94 -90.87
N GLN A 172 -26.54 25.27 -91.44
CA GLN A 172 -27.66 26.02 -90.84
C GLN A 172 -27.40 27.50 -90.39
N SER A 173 -28.34 28.45 -90.52
CA SER A 173 -29.75 28.38 -90.95
C SER A 173 -30.15 29.63 -91.78
N PRO A 174 -31.03 29.54 -92.79
CA PRO A 174 -31.42 30.67 -93.64
C PRO A 174 -32.67 31.43 -93.15
N ARG A 175 -32.92 32.60 -93.75
CA ARG A 175 -34.25 33.24 -93.81
C ARG A 175 -34.49 33.86 -95.20
N HIS A 176 -35.77 33.88 -95.59
CA HIS A 176 -36.39 34.48 -96.78
C HIS A 176 -36.16 33.83 -98.17
N ASP A 177 -37.28 33.30 -98.68
CA ASP A 177 -37.86 33.39 -100.04
C ASP A 177 -37.02 32.84 -101.23
N ILE A 178 -37.54 32.02 -102.17
CA ILE A 178 -38.83 32.10 -102.90
C ILE A 178 -39.33 30.70 -103.38
N ARG A 179 -40.66 30.49 -103.38
CA ARG A 179 -41.53 29.50 -104.13
C ARG A 179 -41.06 28.07 -104.43
N ARG A 180 -41.98 27.11 -104.18
CA ARG A 180 -42.87 26.43 -105.18
C ARG A 180 -43.82 25.44 -104.44
N VAL A 181 -45.05 25.12 -104.88
CA VAL A 181 -45.77 25.39 -106.16
C VAL A 181 -47.30 25.44 -105.90
N ASP A 182 -48.16 26.28 -106.50
CA ASP A 182 -47.91 27.65 -107.01
C ASP A 182 -49.11 28.65 -106.89
N GLY A 183 -50.43 28.37 -106.98
CA GLY A 183 -51.28 27.24 -107.40
C GLY A 183 -52.82 27.60 -107.28
N GLY A 184 -53.75 26.88 -107.95
CA GLY A 184 -55.20 27.22 -108.04
C GLY A 184 -55.54 28.32 -109.09
N LEU A 185 -56.67 28.24 -109.81
CA LEU A 185 -56.91 28.93 -111.12
C LEU A 185 -58.42 29.27 -111.31
N LYS A 186 -58.93 30.25 -112.09
CA LYS A 186 -58.39 31.40 -112.89
C LYS A 186 -59.54 32.37 -113.31
N ALA A 187 -59.32 33.60 -113.79
CA ALA A 187 -58.05 34.32 -114.01
C ALA A 187 -58.03 35.74 -113.36
N ASP A 188 -58.25 36.90 -114.00
CA ASP A 188 -58.66 37.22 -115.38
C ASP A 188 -57.57 37.93 -116.22
N MET A 189 -57.65 37.69 -117.54
CA MET A 189 -57.13 38.48 -118.67
C MET A 189 -55.89 39.38 -118.52
N SER A 190 -54.79 38.93 -119.11
CA SER A 190 -53.88 39.82 -119.86
C SER A 190 -54.26 39.78 -121.36
N PRO A 191 -54.32 40.90 -122.08
CA PRO A 191 -54.19 40.90 -123.53
C PRO A 191 -52.69 40.78 -123.89
N ASP A 192 -52.34 39.94 -124.86
CA ASP A 192 -51.01 39.99 -125.47
C ASP A 192 -51.03 39.52 -126.94
N ASP A 193 -50.08 40.09 -127.66
CA ASP A 193 -49.62 39.99 -129.05
C ASP A 193 -50.51 39.62 -130.27
N SER A 194 -50.11 40.29 -131.33
CA SER A 194 -50.41 40.30 -132.76
C SER A 194 -50.70 38.98 -133.50
N ASP A 195 -51.46 39.10 -134.60
CA ASP A 195 -51.07 38.49 -135.88
C ASP A 195 -51.46 39.42 -137.08
N LEU A 196 -50.95 39.11 -138.28
CA LEU A 196 -51.01 39.93 -139.50
C LEU A 196 -52.07 39.47 -140.52
N GLU A 197 -52.10 40.19 -141.66
CA GLU A 197 -52.85 39.94 -142.90
C GLU A 197 -54.38 40.14 -142.86
N ALA A 198 -55.05 40.59 -143.93
CA ALA A 198 -54.57 40.90 -145.30
C ALA A 198 -55.07 42.27 -145.81
N ARG A 199 -54.42 42.78 -146.87
CA ARG A 199 -54.91 43.89 -147.72
C ARG A 199 -55.44 43.31 -149.05
N LEU A 200 -55.77 44.20 -150.00
CA LEU A 200 -56.38 43.95 -151.32
C LEU A 200 -57.92 43.71 -151.23
N ASN A 201 -58.76 44.24 -152.12
CA ASN A 201 -58.49 45.11 -153.29
C ASN A 201 -59.65 46.09 -153.56
N SER A 202 -59.38 47.08 -154.42
CA SER A 202 -60.36 48.04 -154.98
C SER A 202 -60.51 47.81 -156.51
N TRP A 203 -61.26 48.70 -157.18
CA TRP A 203 -61.44 48.87 -158.64
C TRP A 203 -62.45 47.96 -159.38
N ASN A 204 -63.47 48.60 -159.97
CA ASN A 204 -63.87 48.43 -161.38
C ASN A 204 -64.78 49.60 -161.84
N LEU A 205 -64.88 49.85 -163.17
CA LEU A 205 -65.40 51.12 -163.72
C LEU A 205 -66.00 50.98 -165.14
N GLY A 206 -67.05 51.78 -165.48
CA GLY A 206 -67.60 51.96 -166.85
C GLY A 206 -68.73 50.98 -167.25
N ILE A 207 -69.49 51.12 -168.36
CA ILE A 207 -69.58 52.05 -169.54
C ILE A 207 -71.02 51.88 -170.13
N PHE A 208 -71.72 52.74 -170.91
CA PHE A 208 -72.03 54.19 -170.97
C PHE A 208 -73.23 54.38 -171.99
N LYS A 209 -73.86 55.56 -172.21
CA LYS A 209 -74.97 55.70 -173.20
C LYS A 209 -75.27 57.12 -173.78
N SER A 210 -76.00 57.15 -174.93
CA SER A 210 -76.46 58.32 -175.74
C SER A 210 -77.65 57.89 -176.68
N SER A 211 -78.24 58.60 -177.67
CA SER A 211 -77.94 59.88 -178.37
C SER A 211 -79.19 60.66 -178.94
N PHE A 212 -79.51 60.57 -180.25
CA PHE A 212 -80.42 61.40 -181.11
C PHE A 212 -81.05 60.51 -182.23
N GLY A 213 -82.04 60.84 -183.10
CA GLY A 213 -83.02 61.96 -183.21
C GLY A 213 -83.68 62.16 -184.62
N ARG A 214 -84.99 62.51 -184.69
CA ARG A 214 -85.79 63.25 -185.74
C ARG A 214 -86.14 62.74 -187.20
N ASN A 215 -87.46 62.86 -187.56
CA ASN A 215 -88.13 63.48 -188.78
C ASN A 215 -87.94 62.94 -190.24
N SER A 216 -88.77 63.20 -191.30
CA SER A 216 -90.18 63.70 -191.52
C SER A 216 -90.65 63.77 -193.03
N THR A 217 -91.97 63.69 -193.33
CA THR A 217 -92.83 64.34 -194.41
C THR A 217 -92.76 64.10 -195.95
N LEU A 218 -93.97 64.12 -196.61
CA LEU A 218 -94.37 64.65 -197.96
C LEU A 218 -93.93 63.90 -199.27
N ALA A 219 -94.53 64.02 -200.50
CA ALA A 219 -95.77 64.65 -201.04
C ALA A 219 -96.21 64.14 -202.47
N ASP A 220 -97.50 64.30 -202.80
CA ASP A 220 -98.28 64.66 -204.04
C ASP A 220 -97.95 64.28 -205.54
N ASP A 221 -98.98 64.52 -206.40
CA ASP A 221 -99.01 64.95 -207.84
C ASP A 221 -99.60 64.04 -208.98
N GLN A 222 -99.84 64.65 -210.17
CA GLN A 222 -100.86 64.36 -211.22
C GLN A 222 -100.46 63.45 -212.44
N GLY A 223 -101.46 63.06 -213.27
CA GLY A 223 -101.26 62.61 -214.67
C GLY A 223 -102.50 62.04 -215.41
N PRO A 224 -102.91 62.51 -216.62
CA PRO A 224 -104.17 62.13 -217.28
C PRO A 224 -104.07 61.20 -218.53
N GLN A 225 -105.20 60.60 -218.94
CA GLN A 225 -105.38 59.79 -220.17
C GLN A 225 -106.37 60.40 -221.19
N LEU A 226 -106.53 59.76 -222.36
CA LEU A 226 -107.03 60.36 -223.60
C LEU A 226 -108.49 59.98 -223.97
N ALA A 227 -109.26 60.99 -224.41
CA ALA A 227 -110.40 60.99 -225.36
C ALA A 227 -111.46 59.85 -225.36
N GLN A 228 -112.75 60.21 -225.17
CA GLN A 228 -113.65 60.53 -226.30
C GLN A 228 -115.02 61.16 -225.90
N SER A 229 -115.52 62.06 -226.76
CA SER A 229 -116.94 62.32 -227.10
C SER A 229 -118.01 62.69 -226.04
N LYS A 230 -118.07 63.99 -225.73
CA LYS A 230 -119.18 64.93 -226.03
C LYS A 230 -120.65 64.72 -225.58
N GLU A 231 -121.11 63.56 -225.11
CA GLU A 231 -122.41 63.45 -224.41
C GLU A 231 -122.24 63.27 -222.88
N ILE A 232 -120.99 63.31 -222.44
CA ILE A 232 -120.54 62.88 -221.11
C ILE A 232 -120.13 64.09 -220.25
N GLU A 233 -119.67 65.18 -220.88
CA GLU A 233 -119.03 66.34 -220.24
C GLU A 233 -119.91 67.05 -219.20
N MET A 234 -121.22 67.16 -219.45
CA MET A 234 -122.16 67.80 -218.53
C MET A 234 -122.56 66.91 -217.33
N LYS A 235 -122.24 65.61 -217.37
CA LYS A 235 -122.41 64.67 -216.23
C LYS A 235 -121.14 64.54 -215.37
N ILE A 236 -119.95 64.79 -215.93
CA ILE A 236 -118.66 64.65 -215.23
C ILE A 236 -118.55 65.57 -214.01
N LYS A 237 -118.85 66.86 -214.14
CA LYS A 237 -118.69 67.84 -213.04
C LYS A 237 -119.53 67.55 -211.79
N VAL A 238 -120.63 66.80 -211.90
CA VAL A 238 -121.47 66.41 -210.75
C VAL A 238 -120.88 65.20 -210.01
N LEU A 239 -120.11 64.35 -210.70
CA LEU A 239 -119.46 63.17 -210.12
C LEU A 239 -118.13 63.52 -209.43
N GLU A 240 -117.37 64.49 -209.94
CA GLU A 240 -116.14 64.97 -209.28
C GLU A 240 -116.39 65.48 -207.85
N SER A 241 -117.49 66.22 -207.64
CA SER A 241 -117.85 66.74 -206.31
C SER A 241 -118.14 65.62 -205.30
N LYS A 242 -118.80 64.52 -205.74
CA LYS A 242 -119.01 63.33 -204.89
C LYS A 242 -117.70 62.62 -204.56
N HIS A 243 -116.79 62.50 -205.52
CA HIS A 243 -115.51 61.83 -205.31
C HIS A 243 -114.66 62.53 -204.24
N GLN A 244 -114.69 63.87 -204.18
CA GLN A 244 -114.01 64.64 -203.12
C GLN A 244 -114.64 64.41 -201.73
N GLU A 245 -115.97 64.27 -201.65
CA GLU A 245 -116.67 63.97 -200.39
C GLU A 245 -116.31 62.58 -199.83
N GLU A 246 -116.20 61.57 -200.69
CA GLU A 246 -115.77 60.22 -200.30
C GLU A 246 -114.30 60.20 -199.82
N LYS A 247 -113.41 60.97 -200.46
CA LYS A 247 -112.00 61.09 -200.04
C LYS A 247 -111.88 61.61 -198.60
N LEU A 248 -112.69 62.61 -198.22
CA LEU A 248 -112.71 63.15 -196.85
C LEU A 248 -113.27 62.11 -195.84
N LYS A 249 -114.32 61.39 -196.20
CA LYS A 249 -114.90 60.31 -195.37
C LYS A 249 -113.95 59.13 -195.17
N MET A 250 -113.12 58.81 -196.16
CA MET A 250 -112.07 57.79 -196.02
C MET A 250 -110.95 58.24 -195.09
N GLN A 251 -110.54 59.52 -195.15
CA GLN A 251 -109.55 60.07 -194.23
C GLN A 251 -110.03 60.01 -192.77
N GLN A 252 -111.27 60.46 -192.50
CA GLN A 252 -111.85 60.41 -191.15
C GLN A 252 -111.96 58.99 -190.57
N ARG A 253 -112.15 57.97 -191.42
CA ARG A 253 -112.11 56.56 -190.98
C ARG A 253 -110.70 56.12 -190.61
N HIS A 254 -109.72 56.45 -191.44
CA HIS A 254 -108.32 56.10 -191.20
C HIS A 254 -107.81 56.67 -189.86
N ASP A 255 -108.08 57.94 -189.61
CA ASP A 255 -107.62 58.64 -188.39
C ASP A 255 -108.29 58.06 -187.12
N ALA A 256 -109.55 57.63 -187.21
CA ALA A 256 -110.26 56.97 -186.10
C ALA A 256 -109.73 55.56 -185.77
N ASP A 257 -109.25 54.80 -186.76
CA ASP A 257 -108.65 53.49 -186.53
C ASP A 257 -107.20 53.59 -186.03
N VAL A 258 -106.44 54.62 -186.43
CA VAL A 258 -105.14 54.95 -185.82
C VAL A 258 -105.29 55.23 -184.32
N GLN A 259 -106.32 55.99 -183.90
CA GLN A 259 -106.57 56.28 -182.49
C GLN A 259 -106.82 55.00 -181.68
N LYS A 260 -107.63 54.06 -182.19
CA LYS A 260 -107.87 52.75 -181.52
C LYS A 260 -106.59 51.95 -181.33
N ILE A 261 -105.64 52.02 -182.26
CA ILE A 261 -104.34 51.34 -182.16
C ILE A 261 -103.50 51.95 -181.04
N LEU A 262 -103.47 53.29 -180.93
CA LEU A 262 -102.80 54.00 -179.84
C LEU A 262 -103.41 53.66 -178.48
N ASP A 263 -104.73 53.72 -178.34
CA ASP A 263 -105.42 53.40 -177.09
C ASP A 263 -105.17 51.95 -176.65
N ARG A 264 -105.20 51.01 -177.59
CA ARG A 264 -104.90 49.59 -177.33
C ARG A 264 -103.44 49.37 -176.89
N LYS A 265 -102.48 50.03 -177.53
CA LYS A 265 -101.06 49.95 -177.16
C LYS A 265 -100.75 50.63 -175.82
N ASN A 266 -101.45 51.71 -175.49
CA ASN A 266 -101.39 52.33 -174.16
C ASN A 266 -101.93 51.38 -173.07
N GLY A 267 -103.00 50.63 -173.36
CA GLY A 267 -103.50 49.56 -172.48
C GLY A 267 -102.46 48.47 -172.20
N GLU A 268 -101.88 47.88 -173.25
CA GLU A 268 -100.82 46.86 -173.14
C GLU A 268 -99.61 47.35 -172.30
N ILE A 269 -99.24 48.63 -172.45
CA ILE A 269 -98.14 49.25 -171.69
C ILE A 269 -98.46 49.36 -170.20
N GLU A 270 -99.70 49.70 -169.81
CA GLU A 270 -100.05 49.89 -168.40
C GLU A 270 -100.30 48.55 -167.68
N GLU A 271 -100.80 47.53 -168.37
CA GLU A 271 -100.84 46.14 -167.87
C GLU A 271 -99.43 45.64 -167.53
N MET A 272 -98.46 45.86 -168.41
CA MET A 272 -97.03 45.55 -168.15
C MET A 272 -96.50 46.28 -166.92
N LYS A 273 -96.78 47.58 -166.75
CA LYS A 273 -96.39 48.34 -165.54
C LYS A 273 -97.09 47.85 -164.27
N SER A 274 -98.29 47.28 -164.38
CA SER A 274 -99.00 46.66 -163.26
C SER A 274 -98.30 45.37 -162.81
N MET A 275 -98.01 44.48 -163.77
CA MET A 275 -97.29 43.22 -163.53
C MET A 275 -95.92 43.42 -162.86
N TYR A 276 -95.12 44.39 -163.31
CA TYR A 276 -93.82 44.69 -162.66
C TYR A 276 -93.99 45.21 -161.22
N ARG A 277 -94.98 46.08 -160.96
CA ARG A 277 -95.27 46.58 -159.60
C ARG A 277 -95.72 45.47 -158.65
N ALA A 278 -96.54 44.54 -159.13
CA ALA A 278 -96.94 43.35 -158.36
C ALA A 278 -95.71 42.50 -157.99
N LYS A 279 -94.87 42.15 -158.96
CA LYS A 279 -93.69 41.29 -158.76
C LYS A 279 -92.63 41.91 -157.85
N GLN A 280 -92.50 43.25 -157.84
CA GLN A 280 -91.64 43.95 -156.89
C GLN A 280 -92.19 43.87 -155.45
N LYS A 281 -93.50 44.03 -155.26
CA LYS A 281 -94.12 43.92 -153.93
C LYS A 281 -93.96 42.51 -153.33
N GLU A 282 -94.07 41.48 -154.17
CA GLU A 282 -93.85 40.08 -153.76
C GLU A 282 -92.42 39.81 -153.25
N SER A 283 -91.39 40.38 -153.90
CA SER A 283 -90.00 40.18 -153.49
C SER A 283 -89.66 40.93 -152.19
N GLU A 284 -90.16 42.15 -152.01
CA GLU A 284 -90.00 42.87 -150.73
C GLU A 284 -90.70 42.16 -149.55
N GLU A 285 -91.87 41.56 -149.78
CA GLU A 285 -92.55 40.74 -148.76
C GLU A 285 -91.79 39.44 -148.44
N MET A 286 -91.00 38.91 -149.38
CA MET A 286 -90.10 37.78 -149.11
C MET A 286 -88.90 38.21 -148.25
N ILE A 287 -88.28 39.36 -148.55
CA ILE A 287 -87.16 39.92 -147.78
C ILE A 287 -87.58 40.13 -146.31
N ARG A 288 -88.72 40.80 -146.06
CA ARG A 288 -89.24 41.03 -144.70
C ARG A 288 -89.56 39.75 -143.92
N LYS A 289 -89.77 38.61 -144.60
CA LYS A 289 -89.93 37.28 -143.95
C LYS A 289 -88.59 36.65 -143.59
N LEU A 290 -87.52 36.91 -144.34
CA LEU A 290 -86.16 36.43 -144.04
C LEU A 290 -85.52 37.22 -142.90
N GLU A 291 -85.66 38.55 -142.89
CA GLU A 291 -85.16 39.43 -141.81
C GLU A 291 -85.70 38.99 -140.43
N LYS A 292 -87.01 38.69 -140.35
CA LYS A 292 -87.64 38.19 -139.11
C LYS A 292 -87.10 36.83 -138.67
N LYS A 293 -86.70 35.95 -139.59
CA LYS A 293 -86.05 34.67 -139.24
C LYS A 293 -84.65 34.90 -138.66
N VAL A 294 -83.84 35.76 -139.29
CA VAL A 294 -82.50 36.12 -138.79
C VAL A 294 -82.59 36.71 -137.37
N GLN A 295 -83.53 37.62 -137.13
CA GLN A 295 -83.77 38.18 -135.79
C GLN A 295 -84.23 37.14 -134.75
N SER A 296 -84.86 36.04 -135.16
CA SER A 296 -85.21 34.95 -134.24
C SER A 296 -83.96 34.14 -133.85
N VAL A 297 -83.20 33.69 -134.85
CA VAL A 297 -81.96 32.92 -134.64
C VAL A 297 -80.94 33.68 -133.80
N LEU A 298 -80.83 35.01 -133.97
CA LEU A 298 -79.95 35.83 -133.12
C LEU A 298 -80.41 35.86 -131.65
N ARG A 299 -81.72 35.95 -131.38
CA ARG A 299 -82.26 35.89 -130.01
C ARG A 299 -82.12 34.50 -129.39
N GLU A 300 -82.31 33.45 -130.19
CA GLU A 300 -82.11 32.06 -129.77
C GLU A 300 -80.62 31.80 -129.42
N SER A 301 -79.69 32.29 -130.25
CA SER A 301 -78.24 32.22 -129.98
C SER A 301 -77.84 32.96 -128.71
N GLN A 302 -78.40 34.15 -128.46
CA GLN A 302 -78.12 34.94 -127.24
C GLN A 302 -78.52 34.17 -125.97
N VAL A 303 -79.72 33.58 -125.95
CA VAL A 303 -80.20 32.77 -124.81
C VAL A 303 -79.33 31.53 -124.60
N ILE A 304 -78.80 30.92 -125.66
CA ILE A 304 -77.86 29.78 -125.57
C ILE A 304 -76.54 30.22 -124.91
N CYS A 305 -75.99 31.39 -125.27
CA CYS A 305 -74.78 31.94 -124.63
C CYS A 305 -75.00 32.19 -123.14
N GLU A 306 -76.06 32.92 -122.76
CA GLU A 306 -76.38 33.20 -121.36
C GLU A 306 -76.63 31.91 -120.54
N SER A 307 -77.22 30.88 -121.16
CA SER A 307 -77.39 29.56 -120.53
C SER A 307 -76.06 28.83 -120.32
N LYS A 308 -75.05 29.07 -121.17
CA LYS A 308 -73.72 28.45 -121.04
C LYS A 308 -72.85 29.18 -120.03
N GLU A 309 -72.92 30.51 -119.96
CA GLU A 309 -72.24 31.31 -118.95
C GLU A 309 -72.71 30.95 -117.53
N LYS A 310 -74.01 30.75 -117.33
CA LYS A 310 -74.57 30.26 -116.05
C LYS A 310 -74.01 28.89 -115.65
N GLN A 311 -73.94 27.93 -116.59
CA GLN A 311 -73.35 26.62 -116.36
C GLN A 311 -71.85 26.71 -116.00
N ILE A 312 -71.10 27.63 -116.62
CA ILE A 312 -69.69 27.88 -116.29
C ILE A 312 -69.55 28.48 -114.89
N ALA A 313 -70.40 29.44 -114.51
CA ALA A 313 -70.38 30.05 -113.18
C ALA A 313 -70.72 29.06 -112.06
N GLU A 314 -71.70 28.17 -112.28
CA GLU A 314 -72.05 27.09 -111.36
C GLU A 314 -70.90 26.08 -111.21
N LEU A 315 -70.25 25.68 -112.31
CA LEU A 315 -69.09 24.78 -112.27
C LEU A 315 -67.88 25.41 -111.56
N LYS A 316 -67.59 26.70 -111.77
CA LYS A 316 -66.57 27.43 -111.00
C LYS A 316 -66.90 27.37 -109.51
N LYS A 317 -68.11 27.78 -109.11
CA LYS A 317 -68.54 27.77 -107.70
C LYS A 317 -68.40 26.39 -107.04
N MET A 318 -68.75 25.31 -107.73
CA MET A 318 -68.59 23.95 -107.19
C MET A 318 -67.11 23.54 -107.07
N SER A 319 -66.26 23.96 -108.01
CA SER A 319 -64.81 23.76 -107.94
C SER A 319 -64.20 24.53 -106.76
N ASP A 320 -64.57 25.79 -106.58
CA ASP A 320 -64.06 26.66 -105.52
C ASP A 320 -64.47 26.13 -104.14
N GLN A 321 -65.74 25.73 -103.98
CA GLN A 321 -66.23 25.08 -102.75
C GLN A 321 -65.52 23.74 -102.45
N SER A 322 -65.15 22.98 -103.48
CA SER A 322 -64.34 21.76 -103.32
C SER A 322 -62.89 22.07 -102.92
N ALA A 323 -62.29 23.14 -103.45
CA ALA A 323 -60.95 23.56 -103.08
C ALA A 323 -60.91 24.07 -101.63
N ASP A 324 -61.89 24.88 -101.22
CA ASP A 324 -62.01 25.35 -99.84
C ASP A 324 -62.26 24.20 -98.86
N SER A 325 -63.08 23.20 -99.20
CA SER A 325 -63.30 22.05 -98.30
C SER A 325 -62.03 21.23 -98.09
N LEU A 326 -61.29 20.94 -99.16
CA LEU A 326 -59.98 20.27 -99.09
C LEU A 326 -58.95 21.09 -98.31
N LYS A 327 -58.90 22.41 -98.51
CA LYS A 327 -58.04 23.32 -97.74
C LYS A 327 -58.35 23.25 -96.24
N ASN A 328 -59.62 23.34 -95.87
CA ASN A 328 -60.07 23.21 -94.47
C ASN A 328 -59.70 21.84 -93.87
N GLU A 329 -59.72 20.75 -94.64
CA GLU A 329 -59.23 19.44 -94.17
C GLU A 329 -57.71 19.43 -93.95
N TRP A 330 -56.92 19.99 -94.85
CA TRP A 330 -55.47 20.07 -94.70
C TRP A 330 -55.04 20.97 -93.55
N GLU A 331 -55.72 22.11 -93.34
CA GLU A 331 -55.49 22.98 -92.19
C GLU A 331 -55.82 22.26 -90.87
N LYS A 332 -56.92 21.50 -90.80
CA LYS A 332 -57.24 20.65 -89.62
C LYS A 332 -56.19 19.57 -89.38
N ARG A 333 -55.71 18.87 -90.43
CA ARG A 333 -54.65 17.86 -90.32
C ARG A 333 -53.33 18.47 -89.85
N LEU A 334 -52.99 19.67 -90.34
CA LEU A 334 -51.81 20.42 -89.92
C LEU A 334 -51.90 20.82 -88.44
N HIS A 335 -53.04 21.37 -88.00
CA HIS A 335 -53.24 21.71 -86.59
C HIS A 335 -53.19 20.50 -85.67
N ALA A 336 -53.81 19.37 -86.05
CA ALA A 336 -53.73 18.12 -85.29
C ALA A 336 -52.27 17.64 -85.13
N ALA A 337 -51.52 17.54 -86.24
CA ALA A 337 -50.11 17.14 -86.22
C ALA A 337 -49.22 18.11 -85.42
N VAL A 338 -49.51 19.42 -85.44
CA VAL A 338 -48.81 20.40 -84.59
C VAL A 338 -49.12 20.15 -83.11
N THR A 339 -50.38 19.92 -82.73
CA THR A 339 -50.72 19.62 -81.33
C THR A 339 -50.15 18.30 -80.83
N GLU A 340 -50.05 17.28 -81.69
CA GLU A 340 -49.39 16.01 -81.36
C GLU A 340 -47.89 16.22 -81.15
N MET A 341 -47.20 16.93 -82.05
CA MET A 341 -45.78 17.28 -81.91
C MET A 341 -45.48 18.15 -80.67
N GLU A 342 -46.39 19.06 -80.30
CA GLU A 342 -46.27 19.88 -79.09
C GLU A 342 -46.48 19.04 -77.81
N GLN A 343 -47.41 18.09 -77.81
CA GLN A 343 -47.60 17.15 -76.70
C GLN A 343 -46.43 16.17 -76.56
N GLU A 344 -45.88 15.63 -77.66
CA GLU A 344 -44.68 14.79 -77.64
C GLU A 344 -43.47 15.57 -77.08
N LYS A 345 -43.28 16.82 -77.52
CA LYS A 345 -42.24 17.71 -77.00
C LYS A 345 -42.41 17.95 -75.49
N PHE A 346 -43.63 18.15 -75.01
CA PHE A 346 -43.92 18.32 -73.58
C PHE A 346 -43.59 17.04 -72.78
N GLU A 347 -44.06 15.87 -73.24
CA GLU A 347 -43.76 14.58 -72.58
C GLU A 347 -42.27 14.22 -72.61
N LEU A 348 -41.54 14.58 -73.68
CA LEU A 348 -40.07 14.45 -73.73
C LEU A 348 -39.36 15.40 -72.76
N GLN A 349 -39.80 16.66 -72.65
CA GLN A 349 -39.25 17.62 -71.69
C GLN A 349 -39.53 17.20 -70.24
N LYS A 350 -40.73 16.68 -69.97
CA LYS A 350 -41.13 16.10 -68.69
C LYS A 350 -40.26 14.89 -68.33
N LYS A 351 -40.14 13.89 -69.22
CA LYS A 351 -39.23 12.74 -69.04
C LYS A 351 -37.78 13.14 -68.83
N HIS A 352 -37.30 14.19 -69.50
CA HIS A 352 -35.95 14.71 -69.26
C HIS A 352 -35.80 15.29 -67.84
N THR A 353 -36.84 15.98 -67.34
CA THR A 353 -36.88 16.52 -65.98
C THR A 353 -36.96 15.39 -64.94
N GLU A 354 -37.81 14.39 -65.17
CA GLU A 354 -37.94 13.17 -64.35
C GLU A 354 -36.59 12.43 -64.26
N ASN A 355 -35.93 12.17 -65.40
CA ASN A 355 -34.60 11.54 -65.45
C ASN A 355 -33.51 12.36 -64.70
N ILE A 356 -33.55 13.70 -64.79
CA ILE A 356 -32.63 14.56 -64.02
C ILE A 356 -32.91 14.44 -62.52
N GLN A 357 -34.18 14.40 -62.11
CA GLN A 357 -34.56 14.25 -60.71
C GLN A 357 -34.18 12.87 -60.16
N GLU A 358 -34.41 11.78 -60.89
CA GLU A 358 -33.96 10.44 -60.49
C GLU A 358 -32.43 10.37 -60.31
N LEU A 359 -31.67 10.99 -61.22
CA LEU A 359 -30.21 11.07 -61.12
C LEU A 359 -29.76 11.87 -59.88
N LEU A 360 -30.39 13.02 -59.62
CA LEU A 360 -30.11 13.85 -58.44
C LEU A 360 -30.44 13.08 -57.15
N GLU A 361 -31.60 12.44 -57.08
CA GLU A 361 -32.00 11.61 -55.95
C GLU A 361 -31.04 10.45 -55.72
N ASP A 362 -30.58 9.75 -56.76
CA ASP A 362 -29.61 8.67 -56.60
C ASP A 362 -28.22 9.16 -56.17
N THR A 363 -27.75 10.32 -56.64
CA THR A 363 -26.54 10.95 -56.06
C THR A 363 -26.74 11.33 -54.59
N ASN A 364 -27.91 11.87 -54.21
CA ASN A 364 -28.19 12.24 -52.83
C ASN A 364 -28.28 11.00 -51.91
N ARG A 365 -28.90 9.89 -52.37
CA ARG A 365 -28.90 8.60 -51.67
C ARG A 365 -27.48 8.04 -51.51
N ARG A 366 -26.63 8.17 -52.55
CA ARG A 366 -25.21 7.74 -52.49
C ARG A 366 -24.36 8.61 -51.57
N LEU A 367 -24.59 9.92 -51.51
CA LEU A 367 -23.94 10.84 -50.58
C LEU A 367 -24.36 10.53 -49.12
N ALA A 368 -25.66 10.51 -48.83
CA ALA A 368 -26.17 10.20 -47.50
C ALA A 368 -25.72 8.82 -46.98
N LYS A 369 -25.54 7.83 -47.87
CA LYS A 369 -24.92 6.55 -47.51
C LYS A 369 -23.42 6.68 -47.19
N MET A 370 -22.66 7.40 -48.02
CA MET A 370 -21.22 7.64 -47.77
C MET A 370 -20.99 8.37 -46.46
N GLU A 371 -21.88 9.30 -46.13
CA GLU A 371 -21.92 10.05 -44.88
C GLU A 371 -22.28 9.15 -43.70
N ALA A 372 -23.33 8.32 -43.80
CA ALA A 372 -23.62 7.32 -42.77
C ALA A 372 -22.44 6.38 -42.52
N GLU A 373 -21.73 5.94 -43.57
CA GLU A 373 -20.51 5.13 -43.45
C GLU A 373 -19.32 5.88 -42.83
N TYR A 374 -19.09 7.14 -43.21
CA TYR A 374 -18.04 7.98 -42.61
C TYR A 374 -18.33 8.21 -41.11
N ASN A 375 -19.59 8.52 -40.78
CA ASN A 375 -20.01 8.79 -39.43
C ASN A 375 -19.94 7.54 -38.54
N ALA A 376 -20.32 6.37 -39.06
CA ALA A 376 -20.11 5.09 -38.36
C ALA A 376 -18.62 4.81 -38.10
N ARG A 377 -17.73 5.14 -39.04
CA ARG A 377 -16.28 5.00 -38.85
C ARG A 377 -15.74 5.97 -37.80
N SER A 378 -16.18 7.24 -37.80
CA SER A 378 -15.78 8.23 -36.79
C SER A 378 -16.16 7.76 -35.39
N GLN A 379 -17.41 7.30 -35.18
CA GLN A 379 -17.88 6.74 -33.91
C GLN A 379 -17.02 5.57 -33.41
N VAL A 380 -16.67 4.62 -34.29
CA VAL A 380 -15.80 3.49 -33.90
C VAL A 380 -14.40 3.99 -33.53
N THR A 381 -13.83 4.96 -34.26
CA THR A 381 -12.54 5.56 -33.86
C THR A 381 -12.63 6.31 -32.54
N GLU A 382 -13.68 7.10 -32.30
CA GLU A 382 -13.93 7.82 -31.04
C GLU A 382 -14.10 6.85 -29.86
N GLN A 383 -14.82 5.73 -30.04
CA GLN A 383 -14.94 4.66 -29.04
C GLN A 383 -13.57 4.05 -28.70
N THR A 384 -12.78 3.65 -29.72
CA THR A 384 -11.44 3.08 -29.46
C THR A 384 -10.48 4.08 -28.80
N VAL A 385 -10.55 5.38 -29.15
CA VAL A 385 -9.80 6.43 -28.45
C VAL A 385 -10.25 6.56 -27.00
N GLY A 386 -11.56 6.56 -26.74
CA GLY A 386 -12.10 6.59 -25.38
C GLY A 386 -11.68 5.39 -24.51
N GLU A 387 -11.66 4.18 -25.08
CA GLU A 387 -11.16 2.98 -24.39
C GLU A 387 -9.65 3.02 -24.11
N LEU A 388 -8.87 3.63 -25.01
CA LEU A 388 -7.42 3.81 -24.83
C LEU A 388 -7.14 4.88 -23.78
N GLU A 389 -7.85 6.01 -23.81
CA GLU A 389 -7.79 7.03 -22.76
C GLU A 389 -8.17 6.47 -21.38
N LEU A 390 -9.21 5.63 -21.31
CA LEU A 390 -9.64 5.00 -20.07
C LEU A 390 -8.57 4.03 -19.54
N ARG A 391 -7.96 3.22 -20.42
CA ARG A 391 -6.83 2.35 -20.07
C ARG A 391 -5.63 3.13 -19.58
N VAL A 392 -5.25 4.22 -20.25
CA VAL A 392 -4.15 5.10 -19.81
C VAL A 392 -4.44 5.69 -18.43
N LYS A 393 -5.65 6.24 -18.21
CA LYS A 393 -6.06 6.80 -16.91
C LYS A 393 -6.05 5.75 -15.80
N GLN A 394 -6.49 4.52 -16.08
CA GLN A 394 -6.41 3.41 -15.13
C GLN A 394 -4.95 3.03 -14.81
N GLN A 395 -4.10 2.90 -15.84
CA GLN A 395 -2.68 2.60 -15.68
C GLN A 395 -1.93 3.70 -14.89
N SER A 396 -2.27 4.98 -15.07
CA SER A 396 -1.73 6.06 -14.24
C SER A 396 -2.08 5.87 -12.76
N VAL A 397 -3.33 5.55 -12.43
CA VAL A 397 -3.77 5.29 -11.04
C VAL A 397 -3.12 4.03 -10.46
N GLU A 398 -2.87 3.00 -11.27
CA GLU A 398 -2.14 1.79 -10.85
C GLU A 398 -0.65 2.09 -10.59
N VAL A 399 -0.01 2.93 -11.40
CA VAL A 399 1.36 3.43 -11.18
C VAL A 399 1.44 4.30 -9.92
N GLU A 400 0.46 5.18 -9.68
CA GLU A 400 0.37 5.99 -8.46
C GLU A 400 0.21 5.12 -7.20
N LYS A 401 -0.68 4.12 -7.23
CA LYS A 401 -0.80 3.12 -6.16
C LYS A 401 0.52 2.37 -5.93
N GLY A 402 1.19 1.96 -7.01
CA GLY A 402 2.52 1.33 -6.94
C GLY A 402 3.59 2.24 -6.35
N ASN A 403 3.54 3.54 -6.62
CA ASN A 403 4.43 4.54 -6.01
C ASN A 403 4.13 4.74 -4.52
N ALA A 404 2.86 4.84 -4.13
CA ALA A 404 2.47 4.96 -2.72
C ALA A 404 2.87 3.71 -1.90
N LEU A 405 2.70 2.51 -2.47
CA LEU A 405 3.17 1.26 -1.86
C LEU A 405 4.69 1.23 -1.73
N ARG A 406 5.44 1.64 -2.76
CA ARG A 406 6.91 1.77 -2.69
C ARG A 406 7.33 2.75 -1.58
N GLN A 407 6.69 3.92 -1.49
CA GLN A 407 6.98 4.91 -0.43
C GLN A 407 6.72 4.34 0.97
N LYS A 408 5.59 3.64 1.16
CA LYS A 408 5.27 2.98 2.43
C LYS A 408 6.29 1.92 2.81
N VAL A 409 6.69 1.05 1.87
CA VAL A 409 7.73 0.03 2.11
C VAL A 409 9.09 0.67 2.43
N THR A 410 9.46 1.78 1.79
CA THR A 410 10.68 2.52 2.13
C THR A 410 10.62 3.14 3.54
N GLN A 411 9.45 3.63 3.97
CA GLN A 411 9.26 4.13 5.34
C GLN A 411 9.33 3.01 6.38
N GLU A 412 8.68 1.87 6.11
CA GLU A 412 8.74 0.68 6.98
C GLU A 412 10.15 0.11 7.07
N LYS A 413 10.90 0.07 5.95
CA LYS A 413 12.32 -0.28 5.92
C LYS A 413 13.15 0.66 6.81
N ALA A 414 12.99 1.98 6.66
CA ALA A 414 13.73 2.95 7.48
C ALA A 414 13.39 2.83 8.98
N GLN A 415 12.15 2.53 9.34
CA GLN A 415 11.74 2.27 10.73
C GLN A 415 12.41 1.00 11.29
N LEU A 416 12.48 -0.07 10.49
CA LEU A 416 13.18 -1.30 10.87
C LEU A 416 14.70 -1.09 10.99
N GLU A 417 15.31 -0.29 10.10
CA GLU A 417 16.73 0.08 10.19
C GLU A 417 17.04 0.84 11.49
N ILE A 418 16.15 1.76 11.91
CA ILE A 418 16.26 2.46 13.20
C ILE A 418 16.10 1.49 14.39
N GLN A 419 15.16 0.53 14.33
CA GLN A 419 14.99 -0.47 15.39
C GLN A 419 16.20 -1.41 15.50
N ILE A 420 16.76 -1.86 14.37
CA ILE A 420 17.98 -2.67 14.32
C ILE A 420 19.17 -1.89 14.90
N ALA A 421 19.28 -0.58 14.61
CA ALA A 421 20.31 0.27 15.20
C ALA A 421 20.17 0.41 16.74
N SER A 422 18.95 0.59 17.26
CA SER A 422 18.68 0.64 18.72
C SER A 422 19.09 -0.67 19.40
N ILE A 423 18.59 -1.80 18.90
CA ILE A 423 18.89 -3.13 19.45
C ILE A 423 20.39 -3.42 19.37
N SER A 424 21.07 -2.99 18.32
CA SER A 424 22.52 -3.13 18.18
C SER A 424 23.29 -2.29 19.20
N ALA A 425 22.85 -1.06 19.49
CA ALA A 425 23.45 -0.20 20.51
C ALA A 425 23.20 -0.74 21.94
N GLU A 426 21.99 -1.23 22.21
CA GLU A 426 21.63 -1.90 23.46
C GLU A 426 22.47 -3.16 23.69
N LEU A 427 22.67 -3.97 22.64
CA LEU A 427 23.54 -5.16 22.68
C LEU A 427 25.02 -4.78 22.88
N GLN A 428 25.51 -3.71 22.25
CA GLN A 428 26.88 -3.22 22.47
C GLN A 428 27.10 -2.77 23.93
N GLU A 429 26.18 -2.02 24.52
CA GLU A 429 26.27 -1.58 25.92
C GLU A 429 26.07 -2.76 26.90
N ALA A 430 25.22 -3.74 26.59
CA ALA A 430 25.12 -4.98 27.37
C ALA A 430 26.42 -5.80 27.34
N ASN A 431 27.06 -5.92 26.18
CA ASN A 431 28.38 -6.52 26.03
C ASN A 431 29.45 -5.72 26.79
N ARG A 432 29.38 -4.38 26.76
CA ARG A 432 30.30 -3.49 27.50
C ARG A 432 30.19 -3.69 29.01
N ARG A 433 28.96 -3.83 29.54
CA ARG A 433 28.69 -4.16 30.96
C ARG A 433 29.23 -5.54 31.33
N THR A 434 28.98 -6.54 30.49
CA THR A 434 29.49 -7.91 30.69
C THR A 434 31.03 -7.93 30.73
N MET A 435 31.68 -7.20 29.82
CA MET A 435 33.14 -6.98 29.82
C MET A 435 33.67 -6.28 31.07
N ILE A 436 32.90 -5.39 31.69
CA ILE A 436 33.28 -4.72 32.95
C ILE A 436 33.14 -5.71 34.12
N LEU A 437 31.98 -6.35 34.27
CA LEU A 437 31.72 -7.34 35.32
C LEU A 437 32.70 -8.53 35.29
N GLN A 438 33.09 -8.97 34.09
CA GLN A 438 34.10 -10.02 33.92
C GLN A 438 35.49 -9.56 34.42
N ARG A 439 35.90 -8.32 34.12
CA ARG A 439 37.17 -7.76 34.65
C ARG A 439 37.13 -7.50 36.15
N GLU A 440 35.99 -7.08 36.69
CA GLU A 440 35.79 -6.92 38.14
C GLU A 440 35.88 -8.27 38.87
N LYS A 441 35.29 -9.33 38.29
CA LYS A 441 35.43 -10.70 38.77
C LYS A 441 36.89 -11.19 38.68
N GLU A 442 37.59 -10.93 37.59
CA GLU A 442 39.01 -11.30 37.41
C GLU A 442 39.88 -10.61 38.47
N GLN A 443 39.71 -9.31 38.67
CA GLN A 443 40.40 -8.55 39.74
C GLN A 443 40.06 -9.05 41.15
N GLN A 444 38.81 -9.46 41.41
CA GLN A 444 38.45 -10.10 42.68
C GLN A 444 39.14 -11.46 42.85
N CYS A 445 39.22 -12.28 41.80
CA CYS A 445 39.94 -13.56 41.83
C CYS A 445 41.43 -13.34 42.13
N GLU A 446 42.10 -12.41 41.44
CA GLU A 446 43.49 -12.01 41.70
C GLU A 446 43.70 -11.53 43.15
N GLN A 447 42.77 -10.73 43.68
CA GLN A 447 42.81 -10.27 45.08
C GLN A 447 42.65 -11.42 46.08
N TYR A 448 41.76 -12.38 45.81
CA TYR A 448 41.58 -13.56 46.65
C TYR A 448 42.79 -14.49 46.59
N GLU A 449 43.34 -14.77 45.40
CA GLU A 449 44.56 -15.58 45.23
C GLU A 449 45.75 -14.97 45.95
N HIS A 450 46.01 -13.67 45.79
CA HIS A 450 47.07 -12.95 46.49
C HIS A 450 46.86 -12.93 48.03
N THR A 451 45.61 -12.92 48.50
CA THR A 451 45.29 -13.04 49.94
C THR A 451 45.54 -14.46 50.45
N VAL A 452 45.17 -15.49 49.68
CA VAL A 452 45.45 -16.90 50.00
C VAL A 452 46.95 -17.16 50.02
N GLN A 453 47.70 -16.69 49.02
CA GLN A 453 49.17 -16.79 48.95
C GLN A 453 49.83 -16.13 50.17
N LYS A 454 49.35 -14.96 50.61
CA LYS A 454 49.83 -14.32 51.85
C LYS A 454 49.56 -15.14 53.11
N LEU A 455 48.39 -15.78 53.20
CA LEU A 455 48.06 -16.66 54.33
C LEU A 455 48.88 -17.96 54.30
N GLN A 456 49.13 -18.53 53.11
CA GLN A 456 50.00 -19.69 52.91
C GLN A 456 51.44 -19.36 53.31
N ALA A 457 52.04 -18.29 52.75
CA ALA A 457 53.38 -17.85 53.10
C ALA A 457 53.52 -17.54 54.61
N LYS A 458 52.50 -16.94 55.24
CA LYS A 458 52.49 -16.74 56.70
C LYS A 458 52.48 -18.08 57.43
N HIS A 459 51.60 -19.01 57.05
CA HIS A 459 51.54 -20.35 57.65
C HIS A 459 52.85 -21.12 57.49
N GLU A 460 53.51 -21.04 56.34
CA GLU A 460 54.84 -21.60 56.10
C GLU A 460 55.90 -20.99 57.02
N THR A 461 55.88 -19.67 57.24
CA THR A 461 56.78 -19.02 58.22
C THR A 461 56.46 -19.39 59.67
N ASP A 462 55.18 -19.45 60.05
CA ASP A 462 54.74 -19.83 61.39
C ASP A 462 55.14 -21.30 61.69
N MET A 463 54.95 -22.22 60.73
CA MET A 463 55.37 -23.62 60.82
C MET A 463 56.90 -23.78 60.84
N SER A 464 57.62 -22.97 60.07
CA SER A 464 59.09 -22.96 60.08
C SER A 464 59.64 -22.47 61.42
N HIS A 465 59.02 -21.44 62.01
CA HIS A 465 59.35 -20.96 63.35
C HIS A 465 59.08 -22.05 64.41
N LEU A 466 57.90 -22.67 64.39
CA LEU A 466 57.55 -23.75 65.31
C LEU A 466 58.53 -24.94 65.19
N HIS A 467 58.92 -25.31 63.97
CA HIS A 467 59.92 -26.34 63.74
C HIS A 467 61.30 -25.93 64.29
N GLN A 468 61.72 -24.68 64.09
CA GLN A 468 62.97 -24.15 64.64
C GLN A 468 62.96 -24.12 66.17
N GLU A 469 61.84 -23.75 66.81
CA GLU A 469 61.66 -23.83 68.27
C GLU A 469 61.69 -25.28 68.78
N HIS A 470 61.06 -26.22 68.08
CA HIS A 470 61.16 -27.64 68.41
C HIS A 470 62.59 -28.16 68.32
N VAL A 471 63.36 -27.77 67.29
CA VAL A 471 64.79 -28.11 67.17
C VAL A 471 65.60 -27.48 68.30
N LEU A 472 65.42 -26.18 68.59
CA LEU A 472 66.12 -25.48 69.68
C LEU A 472 65.74 -26.00 71.07
N SER A 473 64.53 -26.54 71.24
CA SER A 473 64.11 -27.22 72.47
C SER A 473 64.72 -28.62 72.56
N ALA A 474 64.85 -29.34 71.43
CA ALA A 474 65.46 -30.66 71.39
C ALA A 474 66.99 -30.59 71.62
N THR A 475 67.69 -29.58 71.11
CA THR A 475 69.12 -29.39 71.41
C THR A 475 69.32 -29.09 72.90
N LYS A 476 68.55 -28.15 73.48
CA LYS A 476 68.60 -27.86 74.93
C LYS A 476 68.29 -29.08 75.80
N ALA A 477 67.31 -29.91 75.39
CA ALA A 477 67.03 -31.16 76.09
C ALA A 477 68.21 -32.15 75.98
N SER A 478 68.87 -32.20 74.81
CA SER A 478 70.07 -33.05 74.60
C SER A 478 71.26 -32.55 75.41
N GLU A 479 71.50 -31.24 75.47
CA GLU A 479 72.54 -30.61 76.30
C GLU A 479 72.36 -30.96 77.79
N VAL A 480 71.12 -30.86 78.30
CA VAL A 480 70.77 -31.24 79.68
C VAL A 480 70.93 -32.74 79.93
N ILE A 481 70.61 -33.60 78.94
CA ILE A 481 70.88 -35.05 79.02
C ILE A 481 72.39 -35.31 79.08
N GLU A 482 73.20 -34.65 78.23
CA GLU A 482 74.65 -34.78 78.21
C GLU A 482 75.28 -34.38 79.57
N ASP A 483 74.76 -33.35 80.23
CA ASP A 483 75.21 -32.94 81.57
C ASP A 483 74.75 -33.93 82.67
N TYR A 484 73.58 -34.56 82.54
CA TYR A 484 73.20 -35.69 83.40
C TYR A 484 74.08 -36.93 83.15
N GLU A 485 74.50 -37.18 81.91
CA GLU A 485 75.44 -38.27 81.59
C GLU A 485 76.84 -37.99 82.14
N LYS A 486 77.35 -36.75 82.05
CA LYS A 486 78.62 -36.32 82.67
C LYS A 486 78.59 -36.48 84.20
N THR A 487 77.50 -36.05 84.85
CA THR A 487 77.38 -36.18 86.31
C THR A 487 77.20 -37.63 86.74
N ALA A 488 76.46 -38.45 85.99
CA ALA A 488 76.38 -39.90 86.21
C ALA A 488 77.74 -40.60 86.00
N ALA A 489 78.54 -40.18 85.01
CA ALA A 489 79.90 -40.68 84.81
C ALA A 489 80.84 -40.28 85.96
N HIS A 490 80.73 -39.05 86.46
CA HIS A 490 81.49 -38.60 87.63
C HIS A 490 81.12 -39.39 88.90
N LEU A 491 79.84 -39.65 89.13
CA LEU A 491 79.38 -40.50 90.24
C LEU A 491 79.85 -41.96 90.09
N LYS A 492 79.88 -42.50 88.87
CA LYS A 492 80.49 -43.82 88.60
C LYS A 492 81.99 -43.83 88.92
N GLN A 493 82.74 -42.78 88.58
CA GLN A 493 84.15 -42.66 88.94
C GLN A 493 84.35 -42.59 90.46
N GLN A 494 83.57 -41.77 91.18
CA GLN A 494 83.63 -41.71 92.65
C GLN A 494 83.29 -43.07 93.29
N LEU A 495 82.31 -43.80 92.74
CA LEU A 495 81.99 -45.15 93.20
C LEU A 495 83.17 -46.10 92.96
N GLN A 496 83.74 -46.12 91.75
CA GLN A 496 84.91 -46.95 91.42
C GLN A 496 86.11 -46.62 92.30
N ASP A 497 86.39 -45.34 92.58
CA ASP A 497 87.46 -44.92 93.49
C ASP A 497 87.21 -45.41 94.92
N SER A 498 85.95 -45.38 95.39
CA SER A 498 85.56 -45.89 96.71
C SER A 498 85.67 -47.43 96.79
N GLU A 499 85.27 -48.13 95.73
CA GLU A 499 85.46 -49.57 95.58
C GLU A 499 86.94 -49.92 95.48
N HIS A 500 87.77 -49.09 94.85
CA HIS A 500 89.22 -49.31 94.77
C HIS A 500 89.88 -49.11 96.13
N ARG A 501 89.44 -48.15 96.95
CA ARG A 501 89.86 -48.01 98.36
C ARG A 501 89.43 -49.21 99.20
N ARG A 502 88.21 -49.71 99.03
CA ARG A 502 87.73 -50.93 99.70
C ARG A 502 88.52 -52.17 99.27
N HIS A 503 88.80 -52.31 97.97
CA HIS A 503 89.67 -53.38 97.46
C HIS A 503 91.12 -53.21 97.92
N GLN A 504 91.62 -51.98 98.13
CA GLN A 504 92.94 -51.78 98.72
C GLN A 504 92.97 -52.28 100.17
N GLN A 505 91.98 -51.90 101.00
CA GLN A 505 91.86 -52.40 102.37
C GLN A 505 91.69 -53.93 102.44
N LEU A 506 90.95 -54.52 101.49
CA LEU A 506 90.86 -55.98 101.36
C LEU A 506 92.20 -56.58 100.93
N ARG A 507 92.91 -56.01 99.94
CA ARG A 507 94.25 -56.43 99.54
C ARG A 507 95.26 -56.33 100.68
N ASP A 508 95.18 -55.29 101.53
CA ASP A 508 96.07 -55.11 102.67
C ASP A 508 95.77 -56.10 103.84
N GLN A 509 94.60 -56.76 103.82
CA GLN A 509 94.27 -57.91 104.67
C GLN A 509 94.64 -59.25 103.99
N GLU A 510 94.31 -59.40 102.71
CA GLU A 510 94.67 -60.54 101.86
C GLU A 510 96.19 -60.75 101.84
N ILE A 511 97.00 -59.68 101.75
CA ILE A 511 98.46 -59.74 101.77
C ILE A 511 99.00 -60.30 103.11
N LYS A 512 98.29 -60.12 104.23
CA LYS A 512 98.68 -60.73 105.51
C LYS A 512 98.41 -62.24 105.51
N PHE A 513 97.21 -62.65 105.12
CA PHE A 513 96.88 -64.08 104.94
C PHE A 513 97.71 -64.75 103.83
N GLN A 514 98.10 -64.00 102.81
CA GLN A 514 98.94 -64.47 101.71
C GLN A 514 100.42 -64.55 102.11
N GLN A 515 100.91 -63.70 103.03
CA GLN A 515 102.20 -63.90 103.69
C GLN A 515 102.20 -65.19 104.53
N GLU A 516 101.17 -65.40 105.36
CA GLU A 516 100.97 -66.64 106.13
C GLU A 516 100.86 -67.89 105.21
N LYS A 517 100.34 -67.72 103.99
CA LYS A 517 100.22 -68.78 102.98
C LYS A 517 101.49 -68.98 102.15
N ASP A 518 102.26 -67.95 101.82
CA ASP A 518 103.48 -68.09 101.00
C ASP A 518 104.64 -68.70 101.79
N GLU A 519 104.68 -68.53 103.12
CA GLU A 519 105.51 -69.34 104.01
C GLU A 519 105.19 -70.85 103.88
N LEU A 520 103.95 -71.22 103.54
CA LEU A 520 103.53 -72.60 103.27
C LEU A 520 103.71 -73.01 101.80
N GLN A 521 103.50 -72.11 100.83
CA GLN A 521 103.49 -72.43 99.39
C GLN A 521 104.89 -72.43 98.75
N ILE A 522 105.83 -71.60 99.21
CA ILE A 522 107.26 -71.65 98.80
C ILE A 522 107.89 -73.03 99.15
N ASN A 523 107.33 -73.71 100.15
CA ASN A 523 107.69 -75.07 100.57
C ASN A 523 107.28 -76.15 99.52
N CYS A 524 106.39 -75.82 98.58
CA CYS A 524 105.83 -76.76 97.62
C CYS A 524 106.31 -76.57 96.17
N GLU A 525 106.41 -75.33 95.69
CA GLU A 525 106.26 -75.03 94.25
C GLU A 525 107.53 -75.17 93.39
N LYS A 526 108.70 -75.48 93.98
CA LYS A 526 110.00 -75.65 93.29
C LYS A 526 110.08 -76.94 92.42
N LYS A 527 109.05 -77.28 91.63
CA LYS A 527 108.84 -78.61 91.01
C LYS A 527 108.35 -78.70 89.52
N VAL A 528 108.20 -77.63 88.65
CA VAL A 528 107.24 -77.66 87.45
C VAL A 528 107.51 -77.20 85.91
N LEU A 529 107.99 -76.00 85.40
CA LEU A 529 107.46 -75.13 84.20
C LEU A 529 108.01 -74.96 82.63
N ALA A 530 107.16 -74.52 81.53
CA ALA A 530 107.37 -73.74 80.10
C ALA A 530 106.21 -73.53 78.87
N ILE A 531 106.18 -72.59 77.76
CA ILE A 531 105.28 -72.43 76.38
C ILE A 531 105.49 -71.29 75.13
N HIS A 532 104.68 -71.09 73.95
CA HIS A 532 104.84 -70.20 72.60
C HIS A 532 103.63 -69.62 71.55
N SER A 533 103.78 -69.06 70.23
CA SER A 533 102.86 -68.11 69.27
C SER A 533 102.71 -68.11 67.59
N GLU A 534 101.98 -67.16 66.76
CA GLU A 534 102.11 -66.58 65.23
C GLU A 534 100.91 -65.89 64.24
N ALA A 535 101.05 -65.25 62.95
CA ALA A 535 100.01 -64.45 62.00
C ALA A 535 100.18 -64.00 60.36
N GLU A 536 99.23 -63.29 59.52
CA GLU A 536 99.18 -62.94 57.93
C GLU A 536 98.35 -61.68 57.14
N LYS A 537 98.26 -61.39 55.72
CA LYS A 537 97.71 -60.12 54.86
C LYS A 537 97.42 -59.96 53.18
N GLU A 538 96.59 -59.02 52.46
CA GLU A 538 96.56 -58.53 50.90
C GLU A 538 95.47 -57.53 50.06
N LYS A 539 95.68 -56.96 48.75
CA LYS A 539 94.87 -56.50 47.42
C LYS A 539 94.12 -55.08 46.86
N SER A 540 93.88 -54.69 45.49
CA SER A 540 92.99 -53.53 44.78
C SER A 540 92.96 -53.11 43.14
N GLU A 541 92.04 -52.22 42.45
CA GLU A 541 91.95 -51.68 40.91
C GLU A 541 90.83 -50.57 40.29
N ALA A 542 90.88 -49.81 39.06
CA ALA A 542 89.78 -48.98 38.22
C ALA A 542 90.01 -48.03 36.82
N LYS A 543 89.03 -47.58 35.85
CA LYS A 543 89.10 -46.62 34.53
C LYS A 543 87.80 -45.97 33.69
N ARG A 544 87.79 -44.91 32.69
CA ARG A 544 86.77 -44.48 31.48
C ARG A 544 86.63 -42.96 30.74
N LYS A 545 86.15 -42.65 29.42
CA LYS A 545 85.97 -41.25 28.60
C LYS A 545 84.95 -40.98 27.31
N ILE A 546 84.63 -39.73 26.67
CA ILE A 546 83.71 -39.34 25.41
C ILE A 546 83.90 -37.96 24.46
N ALA A 547 83.02 -37.44 23.45
CA ALA A 547 83.10 -36.19 22.46
C ALA A 547 81.84 -35.62 21.50
N LYS A 548 81.84 -34.46 20.66
CA LYS A 548 80.75 -33.83 19.65
C LYS A 548 81.08 -32.66 18.52
N LEU A 549 80.15 -32.05 17.64
CA LEU A 549 80.28 -31.06 16.40
C LEU A 549 79.13 -29.93 15.97
N GLU A 550 79.14 -29.22 14.75
CA GLU A 550 78.08 -28.50 13.80
C GLU A 550 77.90 -26.89 13.46
N ASP A 551 77.43 -26.35 12.22
CA ASP A 551 77.17 -24.85 11.75
C ASP A 551 76.47 -24.40 10.30
N ALA A 552 76.07 -23.07 10.03
CA ALA A 552 76.00 -22.10 8.77
C ALA A 552 74.78 -21.66 7.75
N LEU A 553 74.60 -20.33 7.26
CA LEU A 553 73.80 -19.76 6.01
C LEU A 553 73.73 -18.15 5.64
N ARG A 554 73.18 -17.60 4.46
CA ARG A 554 73.09 -16.10 3.96
C ARG A 554 72.07 -15.56 2.81
N GLU A 555 71.87 -14.21 2.49
CA GLU A 555 70.83 -13.47 1.58
C GLU A 555 71.21 -12.18 0.64
N MET A 556 70.28 -11.24 0.12
CA MET A 556 70.43 -10.39 -1.18
C MET A 556 70.06 -8.84 -1.59
N GLU A 557 68.87 -8.13 -1.49
CA GLU A 557 68.15 -7.28 -2.60
C GLU A 557 68.36 -5.74 -3.15
N SER A 558 67.50 -4.68 -2.91
CA SER A 558 66.68 -3.78 -3.91
C SER A 558 66.94 -2.24 -4.35
N GLN A 559 65.94 -1.40 -4.89
CA GLN A 559 66.10 -0.22 -5.89
C GLN A 559 65.56 1.32 -5.80
N LEU A 560 64.45 1.84 -6.46
CA LEU A 560 64.45 2.90 -7.58
C LEU A 560 63.95 4.45 -7.60
N ASP A 561 62.64 4.84 -7.56
CA ASP A 561 61.77 5.85 -8.33
C ASP A 561 61.89 7.45 -8.32
N ARG A 562 62.43 8.19 -9.33
CA ARG A 562 62.75 9.66 -9.15
C ARG A 562 62.54 10.73 -10.27
N ALA A 563 61.55 10.69 -11.18
CA ALA A 563 61.66 11.46 -12.46
C ALA A 563 60.51 12.40 -13.00
N ARG A 564 59.46 12.83 -12.27
CA ARG A 564 58.20 13.36 -12.91
C ARG A 564 57.71 14.82 -12.67
N GLU A 565 58.35 15.68 -11.86
CA GLU A 565 57.59 16.74 -11.14
C GLU A 565 57.55 18.21 -11.70
N SER A 566 58.10 18.57 -12.87
CA SER A 566 58.63 19.96 -13.07
C SER A 566 57.89 21.00 -13.96
N GLN A 567 56.73 20.73 -14.60
CA GLN A 567 56.33 21.48 -15.82
C GLN A 567 55.19 22.56 -15.75
N ARG A 568 54.60 22.92 -14.61
CA ARG A 568 53.20 23.48 -14.60
C ARG A 568 52.92 25.02 -14.50
N GLN A 569 53.88 25.95 -14.45
CA GLN A 569 53.63 27.29 -13.84
C GLN A 569 53.44 28.58 -14.72
N GLN A 570 53.31 28.55 -16.05
CA GLN A 570 53.68 29.74 -16.89
C GLN A 570 52.60 30.49 -17.73
N ILE A 571 51.29 30.48 -17.42
CA ILE A 571 50.23 30.85 -18.44
C ILE A 571 49.35 32.12 -18.19
N GLN A 572 49.35 32.76 -17.02
CA GLN A 572 48.16 33.50 -16.53
C GLN A 572 48.02 35.05 -16.76
N GLN A 573 48.66 35.71 -17.74
CA GLN A 573 48.93 37.17 -17.65
C GLN A 573 48.55 38.13 -18.82
N ALA A 574 47.51 37.88 -19.65
CA ALA A 574 47.36 38.59 -20.95
C ALA A 574 46.10 39.49 -21.25
N ASP A 575 44.92 39.25 -20.68
CA ASP A 575 43.64 39.54 -21.39
C ASP A 575 42.93 40.92 -21.22
N MET A 576 43.60 42.00 -20.78
CA MET A 576 42.90 43.10 -20.05
C MET A 576 42.73 44.51 -20.71
N ALA A 577 42.65 44.68 -22.05
CA ALA A 577 43.07 45.95 -22.70
C ALA A 577 42.26 46.65 -23.85
N LEU A 578 40.96 46.42 -24.12
CA LEU A 578 40.35 46.84 -25.43
C LEU A 578 39.11 47.78 -25.50
N GLU A 579 38.50 48.26 -24.41
CA GLU A 579 37.05 48.56 -24.41
C GLU A 579 36.51 49.99 -24.81
N GLN A 580 37.32 50.98 -25.23
CA GLN A 580 36.95 52.42 -24.98
C GLN A 580 36.43 53.36 -26.12
N PHE A 581 36.39 53.02 -27.43
CA PHE A 581 36.45 54.06 -28.49
C PHE A 581 35.16 54.52 -29.26
N LYS A 582 33.92 54.20 -28.86
CA LYS A 582 32.77 54.16 -29.83
C LYS A 582 31.55 55.08 -29.54
N LYS A 583 31.59 56.44 -29.71
CA LYS A 583 30.42 57.28 -29.25
C LYS A 583 30.09 58.72 -29.79
N GLN A 584 30.46 59.21 -31.00
CA GLN A 584 30.24 60.65 -31.34
C GLN A 584 30.09 61.04 -32.85
N VAL A 585 28.88 61.29 -33.41
CA VAL A 585 28.68 61.77 -34.83
C VAL A 585 27.47 62.70 -35.19
N GLU A 586 26.20 62.44 -34.81
CA GLU A 586 25.03 62.68 -35.73
C GLU A 586 24.15 63.97 -35.52
N LEU A 587 24.10 64.99 -36.43
CA LEU A 587 23.07 66.11 -36.48
C LEU A 587 23.20 67.14 -37.67
N SER A 588 22.11 67.52 -38.43
CA SER A 588 21.81 68.84 -39.16
C SER A 588 21.05 68.82 -40.55
N SER A 589 20.35 69.92 -40.98
CA SER A 589 19.92 70.43 -42.36
C SER A 589 18.43 70.85 -42.63
N GLU A 590 18.10 71.78 -43.59
CA GLU A 590 16.71 72.32 -43.89
C GLU A 590 16.53 73.29 -45.15
N LYS A 591 15.27 73.47 -45.67
CA LYS A 591 14.56 74.53 -46.53
C LYS A 591 14.82 74.86 -48.05
N ALA A 592 13.76 75.35 -48.78
CA ALA A 592 13.74 75.87 -50.20
C ALA A 592 12.42 76.62 -50.67
N TYR A 593 12.32 77.06 -51.96
CA TYR A 593 11.14 77.44 -52.84
C TYR A 593 10.68 78.93 -53.11
N ALA A 594 9.92 79.21 -54.22
CA ALA A 594 9.51 80.54 -54.81
C ALA A 594 8.28 80.53 -55.82
N ASP A 595 7.88 81.66 -56.46
CA ASP A 595 6.62 81.88 -57.29
C ASP A 595 6.72 82.95 -58.48
N MET A 596 5.74 83.05 -59.41
CA MET A 596 5.67 83.98 -60.60
C MET A 596 4.21 84.32 -61.13
N LYS A 597 3.95 85.40 -61.94
CA LYS A 597 2.61 86.03 -62.23
C LYS A 597 2.06 86.24 -63.72
N LEU A 598 1.64 87.44 -64.20
CA LEU A 598 0.21 87.66 -64.66
C LEU A 598 -0.27 88.23 -66.07
N GLN A 599 0.40 89.12 -66.84
CA GLN A 599 -0.20 90.12 -67.83
C GLN A 599 -1.10 89.66 -69.05
N MET A 600 -2.25 89.00 -68.86
CA MET A 600 -2.84 88.11 -69.92
C MET A 600 -4.13 88.57 -70.67
N GLU A 601 -4.96 89.45 -70.09
CA GLU A 601 -6.42 89.45 -70.33
C GLU A 601 -6.92 89.94 -71.72
N LYS A 602 -6.25 90.87 -72.41
CA LYS A 602 -6.94 91.66 -73.46
C LYS A 602 -6.98 91.04 -74.87
N VAL A 603 -6.26 89.95 -75.11
CA VAL A 603 -6.35 89.16 -76.36
C VAL A 603 -7.58 88.23 -76.35
N GLU A 604 -8.27 88.13 -75.21
CA GLU A 604 -9.33 87.15 -74.97
C GLU A 604 -10.67 87.51 -75.64
N GLU A 605 -11.01 88.79 -75.82
CA GLU A 605 -12.36 89.22 -76.20
C GLU A 605 -12.79 88.89 -77.65
N ASP A 606 -12.02 89.28 -78.67
CA ASP A 606 -12.37 88.90 -80.05
C ASP A 606 -12.09 87.42 -80.35
N LEU A 607 -11.16 86.83 -79.59
CA LEU A 607 -10.98 85.39 -79.52
C LEU A 607 -12.24 84.70 -78.98
N ILE A 608 -12.98 85.28 -78.03
CA ILE A 608 -14.27 84.76 -77.52
C ILE A 608 -15.35 84.75 -78.61
N ARG A 609 -15.44 85.76 -79.50
CA ARG A 609 -16.44 85.75 -80.59
C ARG A 609 -16.14 84.74 -81.70
N SER A 610 -14.86 84.53 -82.04
CA SER A 610 -14.49 83.46 -82.99
C SER A 610 -14.54 82.06 -82.35
N LYS A 611 -14.26 81.96 -81.04
CA LYS A 611 -14.54 80.76 -80.24
C LYS A 611 -16.03 80.44 -80.29
N SER A 612 -16.92 81.33 -79.86
CA SER A 612 -18.34 81.01 -79.59
C SER A 612 -19.09 80.38 -80.76
N LEU A 613 -18.81 80.77 -82.02
CA LEU A 613 -19.41 80.12 -83.19
C LEU A 613 -18.87 78.70 -83.42
N ARG A 614 -17.53 78.51 -83.36
CA ARG A 614 -16.91 77.18 -83.45
C ARG A 614 -17.27 76.30 -82.26
N GLU A 615 -17.44 76.91 -81.09
CA GLU A 615 -17.80 76.31 -79.83
C GLU A 615 -19.27 75.86 -79.85
N ASN A 616 -20.17 76.61 -80.48
CA ASN A 616 -21.55 76.17 -80.68
C ASN A 616 -21.65 75.02 -81.68
N GLN A 617 -20.91 75.06 -82.80
CA GLN A 617 -20.80 73.91 -83.71
C GLN A 617 -20.14 72.69 -83.00
N ALA A 618 -19.10 72.93 -82.21
CA ALA A 618 -18.47 71.88 -81.40
C ALA A 618 -19.39 71.36 -80.28
N LYS A 619 -20.29 72.17 -79.72
CA LYS A 619 -21.34 71.74 -78.78
C LYS A 619 -22.43 70.94 -79.47
N GLU A 620 -22.81 71.24 -80.71
CA GLU A 620 -23.76 70.42 -81.47
C GLU A 620 -23.15 69.05 -81.82
N PHE A 621 -21.89 69.02 -82.29
CA PHE A 621 -21.17 67.76 -82.48
C PHE A 621 -20.87 67.02 -81.17
N SER A 622 -20.55 67.73 -80.08
CA SER A 622 -20.38 67.09 -78.78
C SER A 622 -21.71 66.53 -78.30
N GLN A 623 -22.82 67.27 -78.36
CA GLN A 623 -24.16 66.76 -77.99
C GLN A 623 -24.56 65.52 -78.80
N GLN A 624 -24.24 65.46 -80.10
CA GLN A 624 -24.47 64.25 -80.90
C GLN A 624 -23.59 63.08 -80.44
N LEU A 625 -22.30 63.32 -80.19
CA LEU A 625 -21.38 62.32 -79.65
C LEU A 625 -21.73 61.91 -78.22
N ASP A 626 -22.20 62.84 -77.39
CA ASP A 626 -22.58 62.68 -75.99
C ASP A 626 -23.90 61.92 -75.87
N VAL A 627 -24.87 62.14 -76.77
CA VAL A 627 -26.09 61.31 -76.87
C VAL A 627 -25.77 59.91 -77.37
N LEU A 628 -24.84 59.75 -78.33
CA LEU A 628 -24.41 58.42 -78.78
C LEU A 628 -23.62 57.69 -77.68
N ARG A 629 -22.76 58.42 -76.97
CA ARG A 629 -22.00 57.96 -75.81
C ARG A 629 -22.91 57.61 -74.65
N GLN A 630 -23.92 58.42 -74.33
CA GLN A 630 -24.93 58.11 -73.30
C GLN A 630 -25.68 56.83 -73.63
N LYS A 631 -26.02 56.57 -74.91
CA LYS A 631 -26.61 55.28 -75.33
C LYS A 631 -25.66 54.11 -75.10
N TYR A 632 -24.37 54.24 -75.42
CA TYR A 632 -23.39 53.19 -75.14
C TYR A 632 -23.08 53.04 -73.64
N GLU A 633 -22.98 54.13 -72.88
CA GLU A 633 -22.79 54.12 -71.43
C GLU A 633 -24.01 53.53 -70.72
N GLN A 634 -25.22 53.78 -71.22
CA GLN A 634 -26.46 53.14 -70.78
C GLN A 634 -26.47 51.64 -71.10
N GLN A 635 -26.17 51.23 -72.35
CA GLN A 635 -26.07 49.80 -72.69
C GLN A 635 -25.01 49.08 -71.86
N MET A 636 -23.86 49.71 -71.61
CA MET A 636 -22.81 49.18 -70.73
C MET A 636 -23.25 49.17 -69.26
N ALA A 637 -24.09 50.13 -68.81
CA ALA A 637 -24.66 50.12 -67.47
C ALA A 637 -25.73 49.03 -67.30
N GLU A 638 -26.57 48.82 -68.31
CA GLU A 638 -27.57 47.74 -68.37
C GLU A 638 -26.89 46.36 -68.37
N GLN A 639 -25.83 46.16 -69.15
CA GLN A 639 -25.02 44.94 -69.13
C GLN A 639 -24.28 44.74 -67.79
N ARG A 640 -23.71 45.81 -67.21
CA ARG A 640 -23.10 45.74 -65.87
C ARG A 640 -24.13 45.39 -64.79
N MET A 641 -25.32 45.98 -64.85
CA MET A 641 -26.44 45.67 -63.95
C MET A 641 -26.90 44.22 -64.11
N GLN A 642 -27.02 43.72 -65.34
CA GLN A 642 -27.35 42.31 -65.60
C GLN A 642 -26.28 41.38 -65.01
N HIS A 643 -24.99 41.61 -65.30
CA HIS A 643 -23.92 40.80 -64.73
C HIS A 643 -23.78 40.96 -63.21
N GLU A 644 -24.17 42.10 -62.62
CA GLU A 644 -24.21 42.29 -61.17
C GLU A 644 -25.40 41.56 -60.53
N GLN A 645 -26.56 41.51 -61.19
CA GLN A 645 -27.71 40.69 -60.80
C GLN A 645 -27.40 39.19 -60.92
N GLU A 646 -26.73 38.76 -61.99
CA GLU A 646 -26.23 37.39 -62.14
C GLU A 646 -25.19 37.04 -61.07
N ARG A 647 -24.22 37.93 -60.82
CA ARG A 647 -23.19 37.78 -59.79
C ARG A 647 -23.80 37.65 -58.39
N THR A 648 -24.74 38.53 -58.05
CA THR A 648 -25.42 38.50 -56.74
C THR A 648 -26.33 37.28 -56.60
N ARG A 649 -27.03 36.86 -57.67
CA ARG A 649 -27.81 35.61 -57.69
C ARG A 649 -26.93 34.38 -57.50
N LEU A 650 -25.81 34.27 -58.23
CA LEU A 650 -24.86 33.16 -58.09
C LEU A 650 -24.20 33.16 -56.70
N GLN A 651 -23.86 34.33 -56.16
CA GLN A 651 -23.36 34.47 -54.79
C GLN A 651 -24.40 34.06 -53.74
N GLN A 652 -25.68 34.38 -53.96
CA GLN A 652 -26.78 33.91 -53.11
C GLN A 652 -26.95 32.39 -53.20
N GLN A 653 -26.98 31.82 -54.40
CA GLN A 653 -27.08 30.36 -54.61
C GLN A 653 -25.92 29.62 -53.91
N HIS A 654 -24.69 30.03 -54.15
CA HIS A 654 -23.50 29.48 -53.47
C HIS A 654 -23.57 29.67 -51.94
N SER A 655 -24.15 30.77 -51.43
CA SER A 655 -24.34 30.94 -49.98
C SER A 655 -25.40 29.97 -49.44
N THR A 656 -26.52 29.76 -50.14
CA THR A 656 -27.56 28.80 -49.73
C THR A 656 -27.11 27.35 -49.84
N GLU A 657 -26.29 27.00 -50.84
CA GLU A 657 -25.66 25.68 -50.99
C GLU A 657 -24.65 25.43 -49.87
N LYS A 658 -23.77 26.39 -49.60
CA LYS A 658 -22.83 26.35 -48.47
C LYS A 658 -23.56 26.18 -47.14
N ASP A 659 -24.60 26.97 -46.90
CA ASP A 659 -25.31 26.94 -45.62
C ASP A 659 -26.18 25.68 -45.49
N SER A 660 -26.65 25.09 -46.60
CA SER A 660 -27.30 23.77 -46.62
C SER A 660 -26.30 22.65 -46.28
N LEU A 661 -25.11 22.66 -46.89
CA LEU A 661 -24.04 21.72 -46.59
C LEU A 661 -23.54 21.86 -45.14
N VAL A 662 -23.47 23.09 -44.60
CA VAL A 662 -23.17 23.33 -43.17
C VAL A 662 -24.27 22.74 -42.27
N GLN A 663 -25.55 22.88 -42.63
CA GLN A 663 -26.63 22.24 -41.88
C GLN A 663 -26.60 20.70 -41.97
N GLU A 664 -26.23 20.15 -43.12
CA GLU A 664 -26.05 18.70 -43.32
C GLU A 664 -24.94 18.15 -42.43
N ARG A 665 -23.74 18.74 -42.50
CA ARG A 665 -22.62 18.43 -41.59
C ARG A 665 -22.99 18.62 -40.12
N GLN A 666 -23.79 19.64 -39.79
CA GLN A 666 -24.28 19.84 -38.42
C GLN A 666 -25.27 18.74 -37.98
N ARG A 667 -26.12 18.21 -38.88
CA ARG A 667 -27.01 17.06 -38.61
C ARG A 667 -26.22 15.77 -38.41
N GLU A 668 -25.21 15.53 -39.25
CA GLU A 668 -24.26 14.43 -39.13
C GLU A 668 -23.52 14.47 -37.80
N VAL A 669 -22.88 15.60 -37.47
CA VAL A 669 -22.19 15.80 -36.18
C VAL A 669 -23.16 15.65 -35.01
N SER A 670 -24.38 16.16 -35.13
CA SER A 670 -25.42 15.93 -34.10
C SER A 670 -25.85 14.46 -33.99
N SER A 671 -25.60 13.62 -35.00
CA SER A 671 -25.85 12.17 -34.96
C SER A 671 -24.65 11.39 -34.44
N LEU A 672 -23.43 11.75 -34.86
CA LEU A 672 -22.17 11.32 -34.24
C LEU A 672 -22.25 11.50 -32.73
N GLU A 673 -22.50 12.73 -32.27
CA GLU A 673 -22.61 13.05 -30.85
C GLU A 673 -23.69 12.23 -30.14
N ARG A 674 -24.86 12.02 -30.75
CA ARG A 674 -25.95 11.21 -30.15
C ARG A 674 -25.53 9.75 -30.00
N GLN A 675 -24.89 9.17 -31.01
CA GLN A 675 -24.47 7.77 -31.00
C GLN A 675 -23.24 7.55 -30.10
N ALA A 676 -22.30 8.49 -30.06
CA ALA A 676 -21.17 8.50 -29.12
C ALA A 676 -21.65 8.65 -27.66
N ARG A 677 -22.62 9.55 -27.39
CA ARG A 677 -23.26 9.67 -26.06
C ARG A 677 -24.00 8.39 -25.66
N ALA A 678 -24.72 7.74 -26.58
CA ALA A 678 -25.41 6.47 -26.31
C ALA A 678 -24.43 5.33 -26.01
N ALA A 679 -23.35 5.19 -26.80
CA ALA A 679 -22.29 4.21 -26.54
C ALA A 679 -21.61 4.48 -25.18
N LEU A 680 -21.28 5.74 -24.87
CA LEU A 680 -20.71 6.12 -23.58
C LEU A 680 -21.66 5.78 -22.41
N GLN A 681 -22.97 5.98 -22.57
CA GLN A 681 -23.97 5.57 -21.58
C GLN A 681 -24.03 4.04 -21.40
N GLN A 682 -23.92 3.25 -22.48
CA GLN A 682 -23.83 1.79 -22.39
C GLN A 682 -22.54 1.31 -21.70
N HIS A 683 -21.38 1.87 -22.05
CA HIS A 683 -20.13 1.57 -21.35
C HIS A 683 -20.20 1.97 -19.87
N GLN A 684 -20.83 3.10 -19.53
CA GLN A 684 -21.07 3.52 -18.15
C GLN A 684 -22.01 2.55 -17.40
N GLN A 685 -23.10 2.11 -18.03
CA GLN A 685 -24.03 1.12 -17.48
C GLN A 685 -23.32 -0.21 -17.20
N HIS A 686 -22.62 -0.78 -18.19
CA HIS A 686 -21.84 -2.00 -17.98
C HIS A 686 -20.77 -1.83 -16.89
N THR A 687 -20.08 -0.68 -16.83
CA THR A 687 -19.10 -0.40 -15.76
C THR A 687 -19.77 -0.32 -14.38
N GLN A 688 -20.98 0.23 -14.28
CA GLN A 688 -21.76 0.23 -13.03
C GLN A 688 -22.25 -1.19 -12.66
N GLU A 689 -22.64 -2.01 -13.63
CA GLU A 689 -23.01 -3.40 -13.38
C GLU A 689 -21.82 -4.25 -12.93
N TRP A 690 -20.65 -4.10 -13.56
CA TRP A 690 -19.41 -4.74 -13.12
C TRP A 690 -19.10 -4.35 -11.67
N ARG A 691 -19.05 -3.05 -11.35
CA ARG A 691 -18.86 -2.58 -9.96
C ARG A 691 -19.91 -3.12 -8.98
N LYS A 692 -21.16 -3.37 -9.41
CA LYS A 692 -22.19 -4.01 -8.56
C LYS A 692 -21.91 -5.49 -8.33
N ARG A 693 -21.48 -6.24 -9.37
CA ARG A 693 -21.06 -7.65 -9.25
C ARG A 693 -19.81 -7.78 -8.39
N ASP A 694 -18.84 -6.90 -8.59
CA ASP A 694 -17.60 -6.83 -7.82
C ASP A 694 -17.90 -6.51 -6.34
N ALA A 695 -18.73 -5.49 -6.08
CA ALA A 695 -19.13 -5.12 -4.72
C ALA A 695 -19.95 -6.21 -4.01
N GLN A 696 -20.83 -6.92 -4.73
CA GLN A 696 -21.54 -8.09 -4.17
C GLN A 696 -20.53 -9.20 -3.83
N THR A 697 -19.61 -9.52 -4.74
CA THR A 697 -18.58 -10.55 -4.53
C THR A 697 -17.68 -10.21 -3.34
N ILE A 698 -17.31 -8.94 -3.18
CA ILE A 698 -16.57 -8.44 -2.02
C ILE A 698 -17.40 -8.61 -0.74
N SER A 699 -18.68 -8.21 -0.75
CA SER A 699 -19.56 -8.35 0.41
C SER A 699 -19.77 -9.82 0.82
N ASP A 700 -19.93 -10.72 -0.16
CA ASP A 700 -20.04 -12.16 0.07
C ASP A 700 -18.76 -12.74 0.68
N MET A 701 -17.59 -12.27 0.23
CA MET A 701 -16.27 -12.60 0.81
C MET A 701 -16.08 -12.00 2.21
N GLU A 702 -16.55 -10.78 2.46
CA GLU A 702 -16.49 -10.13 3.78
C GLU A 702 -17.39 -10.87 4.79
N VAL A 703 -18.55 -11.36 4.37
CA VAL A 703 -19.42 -12.23 5.20
C VAL A 703 -18.73 -13.55 5.51
N GLN A 704 -18.11 -14.22 4.52
CA GLN A 704 -17.35 -15.47 4.74
C GLN A 704 -16.14 -15.26 5.65
N LEU A 705 -15.40 -14.15 5.48
CA LEU A 705 -14.30 -13.78 6.38
C LEU A 705 -14.78 -13.45 7.79
N SER A 706 -16.02 -12.96 7.94
CA SER A 706 -16.62 -12.69 9.24
C SER A 706 -17.06 -13.98 9.93
N SER A 707 -17.75 -14.89 9.24
CA SER A 707 -18.12 -16.18 9.81
C SER A 707 -16.91 -17.02 10.19
N LEU A 708 -15.86 -17.06 9.34
CA LEU A 708 -14.60 -17.75 9.67
C LEU A 708 -13.87 -17.12 10.87
N ARG A 709 -14.01 -15.80 11.12
CA ARG A 709 -13.49 -15.14 12.33
C ARG A 709 -14.32 -15.50 13.56
N GLU A 710 -15.64 -15.56 13.44
CA GLU A 710 -16.53 -15.98 14.52
C GLU A 710 -16.33 -17.46 14.88
N GLU A 711 -16.13 -18.33 13.89
CA GLU A 711 -15.74 -19.74 14.08
C GLU A 711 -14.38 -19.88 14.76
N LEU A 712 -13.35 -19.12 14.31
CA LEU A 712 -12.03 -19.10 14.94
C LEU A 712 -12.10 -18.59 16.38
N GLN A 713 -12.89 -17.54 16.65
CA GLN A 713 -13.11 -17.01 17.99
C GLN A 713 -13.88 -18.01 18.87
N GLY A 714 -14.87 -18.69 18.31
CA GLY A 714 -15.59 -19.80 18.95
C GLY A 714 -14.64 -20.91 19.37
N ALA A 715 -13.85 -21.44 18.43
CA ALA A 715 -12.84 -22.46 18.70
C ALA A 715 -11.79 -22.00 19.73
N HIS A 716 -11.36 -20.73 19.67
CA HIS A 716 -10.43 -20.18 20.66
C HIS A 716 -11.05 -20.05 22.06
N THR A 717 -12.32 -19.65 22.17
CA THR A 717 -13.03 -19.60 23.46
C THR A 717 -13.28 -21.01 24.03
N GLN A 718 -13.62 -22.00 23.20
CA GLN A 718 -13.73 -23.40 23.59
C GLN A 718 -12.39 -23.97 24.07
N HIS A 719 -11.29 -23.74 23.33
CA HIS A 719 -9.95 -24.15 23.76
C HIS A 719 -9.53 -23.47 25.07
N LYS A 720 -9.89 -22.19 25.26
CA LYS A 720 -9.67 -21.46 26.51
C LYS A 720 -10.50 -22.02 27.68
N GLN A 721 -11.73 -22.47 27.42
CA GLN A 721 -12.57 -23.18 28.41
C GLN A 721 -11.94 -24.52 28.78
N GLN A 722 -11.55 -25.35 27.80
CA GLN A 722 -10.85 -26.62 28.03
C GLN A 722 -9.54 -26.44 28.84
N LEU A 723 -8.76 -25.39 28.56
CA LEU A 723 -7.57 -25.06 29.36
C LEU A 723 -7.92 -24.63 30.79
N ALA A 724 -9.03 -23.93 30.99
CA ALA A 724 -9.51 -23.55 32.33
C ALA A 724 -10.04 -24.77 33.11
N GLU A 725 -10.76 -25.68 32.45
CA GLU A 725 -11.22 -26.97 33.01
C GLU A 725 -10.03 -27.86 33.40
N LEU A 726 -9.03 -27.99 32.53
CA LEU A 726 -7.79 -28.72 32.83
C LEU A 726 -6.96 -28.05 33.95
N ALA A 727 -6.99 -26.72 34.05
CA ALA A 727 -6.36 -26.00 35.16
C ALA A 727 -7.11 -26.23 36.48
N PHE A 728 -8.45 -26.21 36.44
CA PHE A 728 -9.32 -26.47 37.59
C PHE A 728 -9.16 -27.92 38.09
N LEU A 729 -9.20 -28.91 37.20
CA LEU A 729 -8.97 -30.32 37.54
C LEU A 729 -7.60 -30.55 38.17
N ARG A 730 -6.53 -29.91 37.65
CA ARG A 730 -5.19 -29.95 38.26
C ARG A 730 -5.14 -29.27 39.62
N GLU A 731 -5.97 -28.26 39.86
CA GLU A 731 -6.05 -27.59 41.17
C GLU A 731 -6.86 -28.43 42.17
N GLU A 732 -7.95 -29.06 41.75
CA GLU A 732 -8.63 -30.07 42.57
C GLU A 732 -7.72 -31.26 42.90
N GLU A 733 -6.91 -31.74 41.95
CA GLU A 733 -5.94 -32.82 42.20
C GLU A 733 -4.87 -32.40 43.22
N LYS A 734 -4.35 -31.17 43.15
CA LYS A 734 -3.47 -30.61 44.19
C LYS A 734 -4.17 -30.51 45.54
N GLN A 735 -5.41 -30.04 45.57
CA GLN A 735 -6.17 -29.89 46.82
C GLN A 735 -6.49 -31.25 47.45
N ARG A 736 -6.89 -32.25 46.65
CA ARG A 736 -7.05 -33.64 47.10
C ARG A 736 -5.72 -34.20 47.64
N ALA A 737 -4.62 -34.04 46.91
CA ALA A 737 -3.30 -34.48 47.37
C ALA A 737 -2.81 -33.73 48.64
N PHE A 738 -3.19 -32.46 48.82
CA PHE A 738 -2.94 -31.71 50.04
C PHE A 738 -3.78 -32.26 51.21
N LEU A 739 -5.08 -32.49 51.01
CA LEU A 739 -5.98 -33.05 52.02
C LEU A 739 -5.59 -34.49 52.41
N ASP A 740 -5.20 -35.33 51.46
CA ASP A 740 -4.67 -36.68 51.74
C ASP A 740 -3.37 -36.63 52.55
N LYS A 741 -2.48 -35.69 52.23
CA LYS A 741 -1.26 -35.43 52.99
C LYS A 741 -1.58 -34.91 54.39
N GLU A 742 -2.51 -33.97 54.54
CA GLU A 742 -2.94 -33.43 55.84
C GLU A 742 -3.57 -34.55 56.69
N ALA A 743 -4.50 -35.32 56.13
CA ALA A 743 -5.06 -36.50 56.79
C ALA A 743 -4.00 -37.58 57.11
N SER A 744 -2.92 -37.71 56.33
CA SER A 744 -1.79 -38.58 56.68
C SER A 744 -0.98 -38.03 57.87
N LEU A 745 -0.82 -36.72 57.97
CA LEU A 745 -0.18 -36.05 59.10
C LEU A 745 -1.08 -36.09 60.35
N ASP A 746 -2.40 -36.01 60.23
CA ASP A 746 -3.33 -36.17 61.36
C ASP A 746 -3.42 -37.61 61.86
N ARG A 747 -3.33 -38.59 60.95
CA ARG A 747 -3.14 -40.01 61.33
C ARG A 747 -1.82 -40.19 62.09
N LEU A 748 -0.71 -39.65 61.57
CA LEU A 748 0.59 -39.71 62.26
C LEU A 748 0.59 -38.96 63.61
N ARG A 749 -0.06 -37.79 63.70
CA ARG A 749 -0.28 -37.07 64.97
C ARG A 749 -1.05 -37.96 65.95
N SER A 750 -2.18 -38.52 65.53
CA SER A 750 -3.02 -39.41 66.34
C SER A 750 -2.27 -40.67 66.80
N ASP A 751 -1.43 -41.25 65.94
CA ASP A 751 -0.56 -42.38 66.27
C ASP A 751 0.51 -41.97 67.30
N MET A 752 1.16 -40.82 67.14
CA MET A 752 2.13 -40.29 68.10
C MET A 752 1.49 -39.93 69.44
N GLU A 753 0.28 -39.38 69.46
CA GLU A 753 -0.46 -39.10 70.70
C GLU A 753 -0.93 -40.38 71.39
N ARG A 754 -1.37 -41.39 70.62
CA ARG A 754 -1.65 -42.73 71.18
C ARG A 754 -0.40 -43.32 71.81
N ILE A 755 0.74 -43.31 71.10
CA ILE A 755 2.04 -43.81 71.61
C ILE A 755 2.48 -43.03 72.86
N ARG A 756 2.32 -41.69 72.87
CA ARG A 756 2.58 -40.86 74.06
C ARG A 756 1.74 -41.33 75.25
N SER A 757 0.43 -41.51 75.06
CA SER A 757 -0.44 -41.95 76.16
C SER A 757 -0.34 -43.45 76.49
N ASP A 758 0.16 -44.30 75.59
CA ASP A 758 0.60 -45.66 75.90
C ASP A 758 1.85 -45.66 76.78
N LEU A 759 2.83 -44.80 76.48
CA LEU A 759 4.03 -44.60 77.30
C LEU A 759 3.69 -43.97 78.66
N GLU A 760 2.82 -42.96 78.71
CA GLU A 760 2.34 -42.35 79.96
C GLU A 760 1.62 -43.38 80.84
N ARG A 761 0.72 -44.20 80.26
CA ARG A 761 0.06 -45.29 80.98
C ARG A 761 1.04 -46.38 81.43
N SER A 762 2.02 -46.73 80.62
CA SER A 762 3.04 -47.73 80.97
C SER A 762 3.92 -47.25 82.11
N HIS A 763 4.41 -46.00 82.05
CA HIS A 763 5.21 -45.36 83.10
C HIS A 763 4.39 -45.15 84.39
N GLN A 764 3.10 -44.84 84.28
CA GLN A 764 2.22 -44.78 85.45
C GLN A 764 2.01 -46.17 86.07
N HIS A 765 1.76 -47.20 85.26
CA HIS A 765 1.68 -48.58 85.73
C HIS A 765 3.00 -49.08 86.35
N GLU A 766 4.16 -48.67 85.82
CA GLU A 766 5.46 -48.95 86.43
C GLU A 766 5.64 -48.24 87.78
N LYS A 767 5.20 -46.98 87.90
CA LYS A 767 5.15 -46.26 89.19
C LYS A 767 4.23 -46.95 90.18
N ASP A 768 3.02 -47.31 89.77
CA ASP A 768 2.03 -47.96 90.62
C ASP A 768 2.53 -49.34 91.08
N ALA A 769 3.14 -50.13 90.18
CA ALA A 769 3.77 -51.41 90.52
C ALA A 769 5.03 -51.25 91.38
N ALA A 770 5.79 -50.17 91.23
CA ALA A 770 6.91 -49.83 92.13
C ALA A 770 6.41 -49.41 93.51
N GLN A 771 5.33 -48.63 93.58
CA GLN A 771 4.65 -48.22 94.81
C GLN A 771 3.97 -49.42 95.50
N GLU A 772 3.44 -50.39 94.76
CA GLU A 772 2.95 -51.64 95.32
C GLU A 772 4.10 -52.52 95.85
N LYS A 773 5.25 -52.56 95.17
CA LYS A 773 6.47 -53.23 95.68
C LYS A 773 7.03 -52.57 96.95
N THR A 774 7.01 -51.23 97.06
CA THR A 774 7.42 -50.56 98.30
C THR A 774 6.37 -50.71 99.41
N ASN A 775 5.07 -50.60 99.10
CA ASN A 775 3.99 -50.82 100.07
C ASN A 775 3.91 -52.26 100.58
N SER A 776 4.13 -53.27 99.73
CA SER A 776 4.17 -54.68 100.15
C SER A 776 5.41 -54.98 100.98
N ARG A 777 6.58 -54.42 100.63
CA ARG A 777 7.79 -54.45 101.47
C ARG A 777 7.55 -53.75 102.82
N LEU A 778 6.86 -52.61 102.84
CA LEU A 778 6.52 -51.87 104.05
C LEU A 778 5.55 -52.69 104.92
N LYS A 779 4.48 -53.26 104.36
CA LYS A 779 3.56 -54.17 105.07
C LYS A 779 4.24 -55.42 105.61
N GLN A 780 5.23 -55.96 104.89
CA GLN A 780 6.05 -57.07 105.38
C GLN A 780 6.93 -56.65 106.57
N ILE A 781 7.53 -55.45 106.51
CA ILE A 781 8.29 -54.87 107.63
C ILE A 781 7.38 -54.58 108.83
N GLU A 782 6.19 -53.99 108.63
CA GLU A 782 5.17 -53.79 109.67
C GLU A 782 4.75 -55.12 110.32
N LYS A 783 4.54 -56.17 109.50
CA LYS A 783 4.23 -57.52 109.97
C LYS A 783 5.38 -58.13 110.76
N GLU A 784 6.63 -57.96 110.33
CA GLU A 784 7.81 -58.40 111.07
C GLU A 784 8.00 -57.66 112.40
N TYR A 785 7.79 -56.35 112.43
CA TYR A 785 7.82 -55.57 113.68
C TYR A 785 6.63 -55.93 114.59
N SER A 786 5.44 -56.18 114.04
CA SER A 786 4.28 -56.67 114.80
C SER A 786 4.50 -58.09 115.35
N GLN A 787 5.20 -58.95 114.63
CA GLN A 787 5.62 -60.27 115.11
C GLN A 787 6.74 -60.19 116.15
N LYS A 788 7.69 -59.26 116.02
CA LYS A 788 8.71 -58.98 117.05
C LYS A 788 8.06 -58.39 118.31
N LEU A 789 7.08 -57.51 118.17
CA LEU A 789 6.33 -56.89 119.26
C LEU A 789 5.46 -57.92 119.99
N THR A 790 4.73 -58.77 119.27
CA THR A 790 3.92 -59.84 119.90
C THR A 790 4.78 -60.90 120.56
N LYS A 791 5.91 -61.31 119.97
CA LYS A 791 6.90 -62.19 120.64
C LYS A 791 7.54 -61.54 121.87
N SER A 792 7.84 -60.23 121.81
CA SER A 792 8.34 -59.48 122.97
C SER A 792 7.27 -59.40 124.07
N ALA A 793 6.01 -59.14 123.73
CA ALA A 793 4.89 -59.13 124.66
C ALA A 793 4.62 -60.52 125.27
N GLN A 794 4.75 -61.60 124.49
CA GLN A 794 4.71 -62.98 124.98
C GLN A 794 5.83 -63.26 125.97
N LEU A 795 7.09 -62.94 125.62
CA LEU A 795 8.23 -63.09 126.53
C LEU A 795 8.09 -62.24 127.80
N ILE A 796 7.56 -61.01 127.70
CA ILE A 796 7.25 -60.16 128.85
C ILE A 796 6.15 -60.79 129.72
N ALA A 797 5.11 -61.39 129.13
CA ALA A 797 4.06 -62.08 129.86
C ALA A 797 4.55 -63.38 130.52
N GLU A 798 5.41 -64.16 129.85
CA GLU A 798 6.08 -65.34 130.40
C GLU A 798 6.99 -64.96 131.58
N LEU A 799 7.79 -63.90 131.44
CA LEU A 799 8.62 -63.37 132.53
C LEU A 799 7.79 -62.77 133.66
N GLN A 800 6.64 -62.14 133.38
CA GLN A 800 5.71 -61.66 134.41
C GLN A 800 5.05 -62.82 135.16
N THR A 801 4.63 -63.88 134.45
CA THR A 801 4.07 -65.10 135.06
C THR A 801 5.11 -65.77 135.93
N SER A 802 6.32 -66.01 135.41
CA SER A 802 7.43 -66.59 136.18
C SER A 802 7.85 -65.72 137.38
N ALA A 803 7.80 -64.39 137.26
CA ALA A 803 8.03 -63.48 138.39
C ALA A 803 6.88 -63.45 139.41
N CYS A 804 5.64 -63.78 139.00
CA CYS A 804 4.53 -64.02 139.92
C CYS A 804 4.66 -65.38 140.61
N ASP A 805 4.97 -66.45 139.88
CA ASP A 805 5.22 -67.79 140.43
C ASP A 805 6.36 -67.76 141.46
N ALA A 806 7.46 -67.08 141.15
CA ALA A 806 8.59 -66.90 142.07
C ALA A 806 8.24 -66.06 143.31
N LYS A 807 7.33 -65.08 143.18
CA LYS A 807 6.81 -64.32 144.33
C LYS A 807 5.86 -65.16 145.17
N GLU A 808 4.98 -65.94 144.55
CA GLU A 808 4.12 -66.87 145.27
C GLU A 808 4.94 -67.91 146.03
N GLU A 809 5.95 -68.52 145.40
CA GLU A 809 6.81 -69.50 146.05
C GLU A 809 7.63 -68.87 147.18
N ALA A 810 8.14 -67.64 147.00
CA ALA A 810 8.77 -66.89 148.08
C ALA A 810 7.80 -66.61 149.26
N VAL A 811 6.53 -66.28 148.99
CA VAL A 811 5.50 -66.10 150.01
C VAL A 811 5.11 -67.43 150.69
N ARG A 812 5.03 -68.53 149.95
CA ARG A 812 4.78 -69.88 150.49
C ARG A 812 5.92 -70.31 151.42
N LEU A 813 7.17 -70.09 151.02
CA LEU A 813 8.37 -70.34 151.82
C LEU A 813 8.44 -69.44 153.05
N GLN A 814 8.11 -68.15 152.92
CA GLN A 814 8.03 -67.22 154.05
C GLN A 814 6.96 -67.70 155.06
N GLN A 815 5.75 -68.03 154.61
CA GLN A 815 4.69 -68.56 155.48
C GLN A 815 5.06 -69.90 156.14
N ALA A 816 5.86 -70.74 155.46
CA ALA A 816 6.36 -71.99 156.05
C ALA A 816 7.40 -71.72 157.16
N MET A 817 8.31 -70.76 156.96
CA MET A 817 9.26 -70.30 157.98
C MET A 817 8.55 -69.61 159.15
N GLU A 818 7.55 -68.77 158.89
CA GLU A 818 6.73 -68.11 159.91
C GLU A 818 5.99 -69.14 160.77
N ARG A 819 5.35 -70.16 160.17
CA ARG A 819 4.72 -71.25 160.93
C ARG A 819 5.73 -72.05 161.76
N GLN A 820 6.93 -72.32 161.25
CA GLN A 820 7.98 -72.99 162.03
C GLN A 820 8.48 -72.13 163.20
N LEU A 821 8.54 -70.80 163.02
CA LEU A 821 8.86 -69.85 164.09
C LEU A 821 7.75 -69.80 165.15
N GLU A 822 6.48 -69.76 164.73
CA GLU A 822 5.31 -69.82 165.62
C GLU A 822 5.25 -71.14 166.40
N GLU A 823 5.48 -72.29 165.76
CA GLU A 823 5.58 -73.58 166.43
C GLU A 823 6.74 -73.64 167.43
N ALA A 824 7.92 -73.13 167.07
CA ALA A 824 9.07 -73.07 167.96
C ALA A 824 8.78 -72.19 169.18
N ASN A 825 8.21 -71.00 168.96
CA ASN A 825 7.79 -70.10 170.03
C ASN A 825 6.71 -70.72 170.91
N ALA A 826 5.72 -71.41 170.34
CA ALA A 826 4.67 -72.09 171.10
C ALA A 826 5.23 -73.22 171.99
N ARG A 827 6.25 -73.97 171.50
CA ARG A 827 6.99 -74.96 172.29
C ARG A 827 7.76 -74.31 173.43
N TRP A 828 8.55 -73.28 173.16
CA TRP A 828 9.28 -72.51 174.20
C TRP A 828 8.34 -71.89 175.24
N ASP A 829 7.19 -71.36 174.82
CA ASP A 829 6.16 -70.82 175.70
C ASP A 829 5.48 -71.90 176.55
N GLY A 830 5.32 -73.11 176.02
CA GLY A 830 4.86 -74.27 176.76
C GLY A 830 5.87 -74.71 177.81
N GLU A 831 7.12 -74.93 177.41
CA GLU A 831 8.21 -75.30 178.32
C GLU A 831 8.39 -74.27 179.43
N ARG A 832 8.48 -72.98 179.09
CA ARG A 832 8.57 -71.87 180.05
C ARG A 832 7.43 -71.93 181.06
N ARG A 833 6.18 -72.10 180.62
CA ARG A 833 5.02 -72.25 181.53
C ARG A 833 5.13 -73.47 182.45
N THR A 834 5.62 -74.61 181.97
CA THR A 834 5.83 -75.79 182.84
C THR A 834 6.97 -75.60 183.84
N ILE A 835 8.03 -74.86 183.47
CA ILE A 835 9.15 -74.53 184.34
C ILE A 835 8.68 -73.56 185.44
N THR A 836 7.97 -72.49 185.08
CA THR A 836 7.37 -71.56 186.04
C THR A 836 6.43 -72.30 187.01
N HIS A 837 5.51 -73.12 186.50
CA HIS A 837 4.58 -73.85 187.38
C HIS A 837 5.27 -74.81 188.35
N ARG A 838 6.35 -75.50 187.91
CA ARG A 838 7.18 -76.34 188.80
C ARG A 838 7.94 -75.50 189.83
N ALA A 839 8.45 -74.33 189.44
CA ALA A 839 9.12 -73.40 190.35
C ALA A 839 8.16 -72.82 191.39
N ASP A 840 6.92 -72.50 191.01
CA ASP A 840 5.86 -72.03 191.91
C ASP A 840 5.46 -73.11 192.91
N GLN A 841 5.22 -74.35 192.45
CA GLN A 841 4.92 -75.49 193.32
C GLN A 841 6.07 -75.76 194.31
N ALA A 842 7.32 -75.74 193.84
CA ALA A 842 8.49 -75.90 194.70
C ALA A 842 8.61 -74.74 195.72
N SER A 843 8.35 -73.51 195.28
CA SER A 843 8.39 -72.32 196.15
C SER A 843 7.31 -72.37 197.22
N GLN A 844 6.08 -72.77 196.89
CA GLN A 844 5.01 -72.98 197.89
C GLN A 844 5.34 -74.10 198.88
N ALA A 845 5.94 -75.21 198.41
CA ALA A 845 6.38 -76.29 199.28
C ALA A 845 7.55 -75.89 200.21
N LEU A 846 8.43 -74.97 199.77
CA LEU A 846 9.48 -74.39 200.60
C LEU A 846 8.92 -73.34 201.58
N GLN A 847 8.02 -72.47 201.12
CA GLN A 847 7.30 -71.48 201.94
C GLN A 847 6.61 -72.15 203.13
N GLY A 848 5.82 -73.20 202.88
CA GLY A 848 5.12 -73.96 203.93
C GLY A 848 6.08 -74.64 204.93
N LYS A 849 7.27 -75.06 204.49
CA LYS A 849 8.32 -75.57 205.38
C LYS A 849 8.97 -74.46 206.21
N VAL A 850 9.28 -73.31 205.60
CA VAL A 850 9.85 -72.14 206.29
C VAL A 850 8.90 -71.66 207.37
N GLU A 851 7.61 -71.48 207.08
CA GLU A 851 6.64 -71.06 208.08
C GLU A 851 6.43 -72.12 209.18
N SER A 852 6.47 -73.42 208.84
CA SER A 852 6.40 -74.49 209.83
C SER A 852 7.59 -74.44 210.80
N LEU A 853 8.81 -74.24 210.27
CA LEU A 853 10.03 -74.12 211.06
C LEU A 853 10.03 -72.82 211.88
N GLN A 854 9.57 -71.69 211.34
CA GLN A 854 9.41 -70.44 212.08
C GLN A 854 8.40 -70.57 213.24
N ARG A 855 7.25 -71.22 213.00
CA ARG A 855 6.25 -71.48 214.05
C ARG A 855 6.81 -72.41 215.15
N GLN A 856 7.63 -73.41 214.79
CA GLN A 856 8.36 -74.22 215.78
C GLN A 856 9.41 -73.40 216.54
N LEU A 857 10.23 -72.61 215.83
CA LEU A 857 11.30 -71.79 216.38
C LEU A 857 10.76 -70.81 217.43
N HIS A 858 9.72 -70.03 217.10
CA HIS A 858 9.04 -69.14 218.05
C HIS A 858 8.45 -69.87 219.27
N CYS A 859 7.97 -71.12 219.10
CA CYS A 859 7.47 -71.92 220.22
C CYS A 859 8.61 -72.43 221.13
N SER A 860 9.82 -72.63 220.62
CA SER A 860 11.02 -72.88 221.43
C SER A 860 11.58 -71.60 222.06
N GLU A 861 11.74 -70.52 221.31
CA GLU A 861 12.23 -69.22 221.78
C GLU A 861 11.39 -68.70 222.95
N LYS A 862 10.06 -68.69 222.81
CA LYS A 862 9.15 -68.24 223.89
C LYS A 862 9.21 -69.11 225.15
N LYS A 863 9.55 -70.40 225.03
CA LYS A 863 9.75 -71.30 226.18
C LYS A 863 11.14 -71.14 226.80
N LEU A 864 12.16 -70.81 226.01
CA LEU A 864 13.53 -70.61 226.46
C LEU A 864 13.67 -69.28 227.18
N LEU A 865 13.17 -68.18 226.57
CA LEU A 865 13.14 -66.84 227.18
C LEU A 865 12.36 -66.84 228.51
N SER A 866 11.24 -67.57 228.58
CA SER A 866 10.45 -67.72 229.82
C SER A 866 11.18 -68.52 230.91
N LYS A 867 12.24 -69.28 230.57
CA LYS A 867 13.11 -69.93 231.56
C LYS A 867 14.33 -69.10 231.90
N GLU A 868 14.91 -68.38 230.95
CA GLU A 868 16.04 -67.47 231.21
C GLU A 868 15.65 -66.39 232.22
N LEU A 869 14.48 -65.75 232.03
CA LEU A 869 13.96 -64.75 232.97
C LEU A 869 13.78 -65.35 234.39
N GLU A 870 13.21 -66.55 234.48
CA GLU A 870 13.01 -67.30 235.73
C GLU A 870 14.33 -67.76 236.37
N THR A 871 15.47 -67.67 235.67
CA THR A 871 16.81 -67.93 236.20
C THR A 871 17.58 -66.64 236.54
N GLU A 872 17.44 -65.56 235.77
CA GLU A 872 18.04 -64.26 236.10
C GLU A 872 17.50 -63.70 237.43
N GLU A 873 16.19 -63.77 237.67
CA GLU A 873 15.60 -63.36 238.95
C GLU A 873 16.18 -64.14 240.14
N LYS A 874 16.54 -65.42 239.95
CA LYS A 874 17.13 -66.25 241.00
C LYS A 874 18.63 -66.01 241.18
N VAL A 875 19.36 -65.70 240.12
CA VAL A 875 20.81 -65.41 240.16
C VAL A 875 21.10 -64.01 240.70
N THR A 876 20.29 -63.00 240.33
CA THR A 876 20.47 -61.60 240.78
C THR A 876 20.31 -61.45 242.29
N VAL A 877 19.27 -62.06 242.88
CA VAL A 877 19.06 -62.07 244.35
C VAL A 877 20.27 -62.69 245.06
N VAL A 878 20.72 -63.87 244.63
CA VAL A 878 21.82 -64.60 245.29
C VAL A 878 23.14 -63.83 245.27
N ARG A 879 23.48 -63.10 244.19
CA ARG A 879 24.81 -62.48 244.09
C ARG A 879 24.95 -61.13 244.81
N GLN A 880 23.85 -60.41 245.03
CA GLN A 880 23.86 -59.21 245.90
C GLN A 880 24.24 -59.58 247.35
N GLU A 881 23.80 -60.74 247.85
CA GLU A 881 24.15 -61.23 249.19
C GLU A 881 25.65 -61.53 249.37
N TYR A 882 26.33 -61.99 248.31
CA TYR A 882 27.78 -62.24 248.34
C TYR A 882 28.61 -60.95 248.21
N GLU A 883 28.14 -59.97 247.44
CA GLU A 883 28.89 -58.72 247.24
C GLU A 883 28.99 -57.90 248.53
N VAL A 884 27.94 -57.89 249.36
CA VAL A 884 27.94 -57.28 250.69
C VAL A 884 28.94 -57.98 251.63
N LYS A 885 29.03 -59.32 251.59
CA LYS A 885 29.95 -60.09 252.46
C LYS A 885 31.43 -59.86 252.15
N ILE A 886 31.81 -59.71 250.88
CA ILE A 886 33.21 -59.45 250.51
C ILE A 886 33.62 -58.01 250.82
N LYS A 887 32.68 -57.05 250.75
CA LYS A 887 32.93 -55.63 251.04
C LYS A 887 33.23 -55.31 252.52
N GLY A 888 33.25 -56.28 253.43
CA GLY A 888 33.53 -56.07 254.86
C GLY A 888 34.92 -56.47 255.39
N LEU A 889 35.85 -56.99 254.58
CA LEU A 889 36.97 -57.82 255.09
C LEU A 889 38.43 -57.39 254.83
N MET A 890 38.72 -56.22 254.24
CA MET A 890 40.12 -55.76 254.06
C MET A 890 40.31 -54.24 254.29
N PRO A 891 41.55 -53.80 254.64
CA PRO A 891 41.80 -52.47 255.22
C PRO A 891 41.48 -51.29 254.29
N ALA A 892 41.31 -50.12 254.90
CA ALA A 892 40.92 -48.89 254.19
C ALA A 892 42.04 -48.37 253.28
N GLU A 893 43.29 -48.49 253.73
CA GLU A 893 44.50 -48.07 253.02
C GLU A 893 44.61 -48.79 251.65
N LEU A 894 44.41 -50.11 251.66
CA LEU A 894 44.55 -50.95 250.46
C LEU A 894 43.44 -50.70 249.41
N ARG A 895 42.31 -50.10 249.80
CA ARG A 895 41.30 -49.66 248.83
C ARG A 895 41.72 -48.37 248.13
N GLN A 896 42.28 -47.42 248.87
CA GLN A 896 42.69 -46.14 248.30
C GLN A 896 43.79 -46.33 247.24
N GLU A 897 44.79 -47.17 247.52
CA GLU A 897 45.86 -47.49 246.56
C GLU A 897 45.34 -48.19 245.29
N LEU A 898 44.31 -49.05 245.41
CA LEU A 898 43.69 -49.73 244.26
C LEU A 898 42.85 -48.76 243.42
N GLU A 899 42.14 -47.81 244.03
CA GLU A 899 41.39 -46.79 243.29
C GLU A 899 42.33 -45.79 242.60
N ASP A 900 43.44 -45.41 243.25
CA ASP A 900 44.45 -44.51 242.69
C ASP A 900 45.21 -45.18 241.51
N THR A 901 45.56 -46.47 241.61
CA THR A 901 46.19 -47.20 240.49
C THR A 901 45.24 -47.44 239.31
N ILE A 902 43.95 -47.73 239.56
CA ILE A 902 42.92 -47.79 238.50
C ILE A 902 42.77 -46.43 237.81
N THR A 903 42.86 -45.33 238.57
CA THR A 903 42.79 -43.96 238.03
C THR A 903 44.02 -43.62 237.17
N SER A 904 45.22 -44.03 237.60
CA SER A 904 46.47 -43.88 236.83
C SER A 904 46.45 -44.65 235.51
N LEU A 905 45.99 -45.91 235.50
CA LEU A 905 45.87 -46.70 234.27
C LEU A 905 44.86 -46.09 233.28
N LYS A 906 43.73 -45.55 233.78
CA LYS A 906 42.76 -44.81 232.95
C LYS A 906 43.36 -43.55 232.31
N ALA A 907 44.35 -42.90 232.94
CA ALA A 907 45.04 -41.75 232.36
C ALA A 907 45.96 -42.15 231.19
N GLN A 908 46.71 -43.25 231.30
CA GLN A 908 47.55 -43.76 230.19
C GLN A 908 46.70 -44.25 229.01
N VAL A 909 45.61 -44.97 229.28
CA VAL A 909 44.66 -45.43 228.24
C VAL A 909 44.04 -44.24 227.51
N ASN A 910 43.66 -43.16 228.22
CA ASN A 910 43.18 -41.93 227.58
C ASN A 910 44.20 -41.27 226.64
N PHE A 911 45.49 -41.28 227.00
CA PHE A 911 46.52 -40.66 226.16
C PHE A 911 46.75 -41.46 224.86
N LEU A 912 46.74 -42.79 224.93
CA LEU A 912 46.76 -43.65 223.75
C LEU A 912 45.47 -43.53 222.93
N GLN A 913 44.30 -43.49 223.57
CA GLN A 913 43.03 -43.31 222.87
C GLN A 913 42.95 -41.95 222.16
N LYS A 914 43.48 -40.85 222.71
CA LYS A 914 43.50 -39.56 221.98
C LYS A 914 44.39 -39.60 220.73
N ARG A 915 45.55 -40.28 220.78
CA ARG A 915 46.39 -40.45 219.57
C ARG A 915 45.75 -41.40 218.56
N ALA A 916 45.11 -42.48 219.02
CA ALA A 916 44.40 -43.42 218.16
C ALA A 916 43.09 -42.85 217.58
N SER A 917 42.40 -41.96 218.31
CA SER A 917 41.11 -41.40 217.88
C SER A 917 41.25 -40.17 217.01
N LEU A 918 42.35 -39.41 217.06
CA LEU A 918 42.67 -38.46 215.99
C LEU A 918 43.02 -39.19 214.67
N LEU A 919 43.72 -40.34 214.74
CA LEU A 919 43.85 -41.23 213.59
C LEU A 919 42.49 -41.81 213.16
N GLN A 920 41.59 -42.10 214.11
CA GLN A 920 40.25 -42.58 213.81
C GLN A 920 39.32 -41.47 213.31
N GLU A 921 39.55 -40.19 213.57
CA GLU A 921 38.77 -39.09 213.00
C GLU A 921 39.27 -38.67 211.62
N ASP A 922 40.57 -38.76 211.32
CA ASP A 922 41.07 -38.72 209.92
C ASP A 922 40.58 -39.92 209.10
N LEU A 923 40.34 -41.09 209.73
CA LEU A 923 39.83 -42.30 209.06
C LEU A 923 38.29 -42.42 209.05
N ASP A 924 37.57 -41.85 210.03
CA ASP A 924 36.10 -41.90 210.12
C ASP A 924 35.41 -40.59 209.70
N ALA A 925 36.11 -39.46 209.55
CA ALA A 925 35.67 -38.43 208.60
C ALA A 925 35.75 -38.97 207.15
N CYS A 926 36.54 -40.01 206.91
CA CYS A 926 36.49 -40.82 205.70
C CYS A 926 35.29 -41.81 205.67
N ARG A 927 34.40 -41.80 206.69
CA ARG A 927 33.10 -42.48 206.72
C ARG A 927 31.99 -41.42 206.68
N SER A 928 31.40 -41.27 205.49
CA SER A 928 30.64 -40.08 205.03
C SER A 928 30.26 -40.16 203.54
N ARG A 929 29.99 -41.29 202.87
CA ARG A 929 30.27 -42.75 203.05
C ARG A 929 29.80 -43.52 204.30
N ARG A 930 28.81 -43.05 205.08
CA ARG A 930 28.25 -43.70 206.28
C ARG A 930 26.97 -43.02 206.76
#